data_AF-A0A9D0VGK9-F1
#
_entry.id   AF-A0A9D0VGK9-F1
#
_cell.length_a   1.000
_cell.length_b   1.000
_cell.length_c   1.000
_cell.angle_alpha   90.00
_cell.angle_beta   90.00
_cell.angle_gamma   90.00
#
_symmetry.space_group_name_H-M   'P 1'
#
loop_
_entity.id
_entity.type
_entity.pdbx_description
1 polymer ?
#
loop_
_entity_poly.entity_id
_entity_poly.type
_entity_poly.pdbx_seq_one_letter_code
_entity_poly.pdbx_strand_id
1 'polypeptide(L)'
;MPLRFPSEEAIWAILGLIPPEIQARGGRFAARDDGSVVVDAPLPPEVAIALLEAGAEQGPAVEGEPFLHWAQLISPLPDAETDLHEVLFVLPPGGGWLPLAAELVRLGCGEQSIGQLDRGDWAIRAQRAPYYGVLRVSDGPGAAYARAGSDQIWVEIGWQHPLVRQLWVPEGTLLLIARDGSWRRVATPRWTDLTDRMELALPPATAHTSAPPGERLVVRLRLVSAPRVVPPSLWWVPPSADERLDTLVSGLPEDVLERLEFARFGQEGQPAALIRARPGTPPPTLEGLVPLVPHPHLGALFMPWGQTLDPPLQPRTVRRLLDPGPGRIGWVMTEEQGLRAHVIDDAAFFPLLEHVLYLVDHDAAAMEAWMGSSLFDWAPLGLPVAGQPQRPAPVKPEISRPRPAQAPQPRPIQRRRGAAPPGPEPDLPLVPRVTADLATPGAAERELHRLQAAWREEPTRDELWSAMAMLHHALDDPREAALCWTRALWGAEPASREVLVARWAEQLPLPESLPTEATPGPVTAVVAHLLAGAPIASPPDLQRWLDLHDPVLDVRSRWLARRRVAELAGGDALALARARDAILASIRSGLVPIRDVPSFLRTSTTAEERHQLTSSLTWMEEHLLAAAPHSGQPRYSRCYARLTLAWAHASLGIDEPAQAALEAARDDLPFDDPIHRVLFGLYRAAIEAARGGLPQETPPPLEVREELERLPRFERYKVDRLRNQSLSILAEPGMADPFHAFVLTERPDLPALAPEELLPELRRRLDELASEEDQRLALLAVLQGVVALDEATGIELFERAVAAAVDLEAPDDRVPVLTEAVGVAAALRRPHAAKIILPALSVGLHGLLERDPQSIKPFIRVLPRALARCDLAGAGRELFGSLREAVAVSHETATVRLRLAGALGSVGGSVEGEAQRALQRLENVELSLDERLAILDATADLATPLPLDEAIALWGRLVPQAARAEDLFATNSHFSLSYLRVVEVLAAAHVHPDRLLSAEGRAQIDEDEHLVRLRIHQEDHL
;
A
#
# COMPACT_ATOMS: atom_id res chain seq x y z
N MET A 1 13.43 29.68 47.73
CA MET A 1 12.40 30.73 47.74
C MET A 1 11.38 30.26 46.74
N PRO A 2 10.11 30.08 47.14
CA PRO A 2 9.12 29.55 46.24
C PRO A 2 8.84 30.53 45.10
N LEU A 3 8.80 30.03 43.88
CA LEU A 3 8.36 30.73 42.69
C LEU A 3 7.08 30.09 42.17
N ARG A 4 6.10 30.89 41.78
CA ARG A 4 4.88 30.44 41.11
C ARG A 4 4.99 30.79 39.63
N PHE A 5 4.78 29.80 38.77
CA PHE A 5 4.72 29.95 37.33
C PHE A 5 3.27 29.73 36.87
N PRO A 6 2.75 30.50 35.90
CA PRO A 6 1.33 30.45 35.54
C PRO A 6 0.92 29.17 34.79
N SER A 7 1.87 28.46 34.16
CA SER A 7 1.65 27.17 33.48
C SER A 7 2.96 26.37 33.35
N GLU A 8 2.88 25.09 32.95
CA GLU A 8 4.06 24.31 32.55
C GLU A 8 4.78 24.93 31.34
N GLU A 9 4.02 25.54 30.42
CA GLU A 9 4.57 26.26 29.26
C GLU A 9 5.45 27.42 29.71
N ALA A 10 5.06 28.15 30.77
CA ALA A 10 5.87 29.22 31.34
C ALA A 10 7.15 28.69 32.03
N ILE A 11 7.14 27.46 32.56
CA ILE A 11 8.37 26.80 33.04
C ILE A 11 9.26 26.42 31.84
N TRP A 12 8.68 25.86 30.78
CA TRP A 12 9.40 25.59 29.52
C TRP A 12 10.00 26.87 28.92
N ALA A 13 9.29 27.98 29.05
CA ALA A 13 9.63 29.27 28.47
C ALA A 13 10.91 29.91 29.02
N ILE A 14 11.22 29.64 30.28
CA ILE A 14 12.31 30.30 31.03
C ILE A 14 13.45 29.34 31.39
N LEU A 15 13.34 28.06 31.00
CA LEU A 15 14.13 26.98 31.59
C LEU A 15 15.65 27.09 31.35
N GLY A 16 16.11 27.80 30.32
CA GLY A 16 17.54 28.09 30.07
C GLY A 16 18.03 29.42 30.64
N LEU A 17 17.15 30.24 31.23
CA LEU A 17 17.56 31.26 32.20
C LEU A 17 18.05 30.61 33.51
N ILE A 18 17.72 29.32 33.72
CA ILE A 18 18.23 28.48 34.80
C ILE A 18 19.49 27.74 34.32
N PRO A 19 20.67 27.97 34.94
CA PRO A 19 21.91 27.28 34.58
C PRO A 19 21.83 25.74 34.70
N PRO A 20 22.65 24.98 33.93
CA PRO A 20 22.67 23.51 33.93
C PRO A 20 22.70 22.88 35.32
N GLU A 21 23.59 23.42 36.16
CA GLU A 21 23.93 22.93 37.49
C GLU A 21 22.85 23.25 38.52
N ILE A 22 21.80 23.96 38.10
CA ILE A 22 20.63 24.35 38.90
C ILE A 22 19.36 23.69 38.34
N GLN A 23 19.24 23.49 37.02
CA GLN A 23 18.23 22.59 36.44
C GLN A 23 18.34 21.17 37.02
N ALA A 24 19.58 20.69 37.22
CA ALA A 24 19.89 19.41 37.85
C ALA A 24 19.74 19.40 39.39
N ARG A 25 19.43 20.54 40.03
CA ARG A 25 19.06 20.59 41.45
C ARG A 25 17.56 20.36 41.59
N GLY A 26 17.22 19.21 42.15
CA GLY A 26 15.87 18.93 42.60
C GLY A 26 15.38 19.92 43.66
N GLY A 27 14.07 19.99 43.80
CA GLY A 27 13.37 20.82 44.78
C GLY A 27 12.03 20.18 45.12
N ARG A 28 11.05 21.00 45.52
CA ARG A 28 9.66 20.55 45.69
C ARG A 28 8.75 21.35 44.78
N PHE A 29 7.72 20.73 44.22
CA PHE A 29 6.70 21.42 43.43
C PHE A 29 5.29 20.96 43.78
N ALA A 30 4.30 21.81 43.52
CA ALA A 30 2.93 21.37 43.36
C ALA A 30 2.29 22.12 42.20
N ALA A 31 1.63 21.38 41.30
CA ALA A 31 0.60 21.94 40.45
C ALA A 31 -0.60 22.38 41.29
N ARG A 32 -1.41 23.28 40.73
CA ARG A 32 -2.63 23.83 41.34
C ARG A 32 -3.79 23.66 40.36
N ASP A 33 -5.00 23.68 40.89
CA ASP A 33 -6.24 23.52 40.10
C ASP A 33 -6.45 24.66 39.07
N ASP A 34 -5.69 25.76 39.19
CA ASP A 34 -5.67 26.88 38.23
C ASP A 34 -4.60 26.73 37.12
N GLY A 35 -3.92 25.57 37.04
CA GLY A 35 -2.82 25.30 36.12
C GLY A 35 -1.46 25.86 36.54
N SER A 36 -1.40 26.67 37.60
CA SER A 36 -0.14 27.25 38.07
C SER A 36 0.71 26.22 38.83
N VAL A 37 2.03 26.28 38.62
CA VAL A 37 3.00 25.38 39.24
C VAL A 37 3.87 26.18 40.20
N VAL A 38 3.85 25.81 41.48
CA VAL A 38 4.66 26.46 42.52
C VAL A 38 5.86 25.57 42.87
N VAL A 39 7.06 26.12 42.75
CA VAL A 39 8.35 25.41 42.86
C VAL A 39 9.18 26.07 43.96
N ASP A 40 9.61 25.32 44.97
CA ASP A 40 10.64 25.77 45.93
C ASP A 40 11.92 24.96 45.74
N ALA A 41 12.98 25.68 45.33
CA ALA A 41 14.28 25.12 44.96
C ALA A 41 15.43 26.04 45.44
N PRO A 42 16.64 25.49 45.65
CA PRO A 42 17.81 26.26 46.09
C PRO A 42 18.46 27.05 44.94
N LEU A 43 17.82 28.15 44.56
CA LEU A 43 18.28 29.09 43.54
C LEU A 43 19.27 30.13 44.10
N PRO A 44 20.34 30.50 43.37
CA PRO A 44 21.11 31.72 43.64
C PRO A 44 20.25 32.98 43.49
N PRO A 45 20.55 34.09 44.19
CA PRO A 45 19.77 35.33 44.10
C PRO A 45 19.64 35.87 42.67
N GLU A 46 20.71 35.81 41.88
CA GLU A 46 20.74 36.29 40.49
C GLU A 46 19.75 35.52 39.60
N VAL A 47 19.69 34.20 39.72
CA VAL A 47 18.76 33.34 38.97
C VAL A 47 17.32 33.54 39.47
N ALA A 48 17.13 33.72 40.78
CA ALA A 48 15.81 34.02 41.33
C ALA A 48 15.27 35.38 40.85
N ILE A 49 16.12 36.40 40.72
CA ILE A 49 15.76 37.70 40.14
C ILE A 49 15.43 37.56 38.66
N ALA A 50 16.29 36.90 37.87
CA ALA A 50 16.07 36.70 36.44
C ALA A 50 14.76 35.94 36.13
N LEU A 51 14.36 34.98 36.97
CA LEU A 51 13.08 34.28 36.84
C LEU A 51 11.88 35.18 37.18
N LEU A 52 11.98 36.04 38.20
CA LEU A 52 10.93 37.04 38.50
C LEU A 52 10.80 38.06 37.35
N GLU A 53 11.90 38.54 36.80
CA GLU A 53 11.92 39.44 35.63
C GLU A 53 11.35 38.76 34.37
N ALA A 54 11.50 37.44 34.25
CA ALA A 54 10.92 36.62 33.18
C ALA A 54 9.44 36.21 33.43
N GLY A 55 8.78 36.75 34.45
CA GLY A 55 7.34 36.56 34.69
C GLY A 55 6.98 35.48 35.72
N ALA A 56 7.93 34.98 36.51
CA ALA A 56 7.62 34.23 37.72
C ALA A 56 7.06 35.15 38.82
N GLU A 57 6.15 34.64 39.63
CA GLU A 57 5.68 35.31 40.85
C GLU A 57 6.39 34.75 42.10
N GLN A 58 6.45 35.52 43.18
CA GLN A 58 6.88 34.99 44.47
C GLN A 58 5.76 34.13 45.09
N GLY A 59 5.98 32.82 45.18
CA GLY A 59 4.99 31.86 45.67
C GLY A 59 4.96 31.71 47.20
N PRO A 60 3.88 31.12 47.76
CA PRO A 60 3.88 30.60 49.12
C PRO A 60 4.79 29.37 49.23
N ALA A 61 5.25 29.03 50.44
CA ALA A 61 5.95 27.76 50.67
C ALA A 61 5.00 26.56 50.46
N VAL A 62 5.53 25.45 49.93
CA VAL A 62 4.71 24.31 49.49
C VAL A 62 5.29 22.99 49.99
N GLU A 63 4.46 22.18 50.66
CA GLU A 63 4.76 20.78 50.97
C GLU A 63 4.55 19.89 49.74
N GLY A 64 5.30 20.20 48.68
CA GLY A 64 5.11 19.62 47.34
C GLY A 64 5.77 18.25 47.16
N GLU A 65 5.50 17.65 46.01
CA GLU A 65 6.23 16.47 45.55
C GLU A 65 7.71 16.81 45.27
N PRO A 66 8.66 15.91 45.59
CA PRO A 66 10.06 16.13 45.27
C PRO A 66 10.33 15.86 43.79
N PHE A 67 10.83 16.86 43.05
CA PHE A 67 11.30 16.68 41.68
C PHE A 67 12.83 16.56 41.65
N LEU A 68 13.36 15.81 40.67
CA LEU A 68 14.80 15.50 40.56
C LEU A 68 15.55 16.31 39.49
N HIS A 69 14.82 16.99 38.60
CA HIS A 69 15.33 17.92 37.60
C HIS A 69 14.20 18.88 37.23
N TRP A 70 14.49 20.15 36.94
CA TRP A 70 13.47 21.15 36.52
C TRP A 70 12.68 20.76 35.25
N ALA A 71 13.10 19.71 34.56
CA ALA A 71 12.45 19.19 33.37
C ALA A 71 11.34 18.17 33.68
N GLN A 72 11.24 17.69 34.92
CA GLN A 72 10.14 16.87 35.43
C GLN A 72 8.87 17.71 35.68
N LEU A 73 8.97 19.04 35.60
CA LEU A 73 7.89 20.01 35.76
C LEU A 73 7.12 20.27 34.46
N ILE A 74 7.35 19.45 33.43
CA ILE A 74 6.78 19.57 32.08
C ILE A 74 6.38 18.17 31.63
N SER A 75 5.12 18.04 31.23
CA SER A 75 4.54 16.79 30.74
C SER A 75 5.16 16.37 29.40
N PRO A 76 5.28 15.06 29.11
CA PRO A 76 5.58 14.59 27.76
C PRO A 76 4.43 14.93 26.81
N LEU A 77 4.75 15.06 25.53
CA LEU A 77 3.80 15.36 24.45
C LEU A 77 3.58 14.10 23.60
N PRO A 78 2.41 13.90 22.98
CA PRO A 78 2.20 12.82 22.01
C PRO A 78 3.22 12.87 20.85
N ASP A 79 3.53 11.70 20.31
CA ASP A 79 4.44 11.53 19.18
C ASP A 79 3.92 10.43 18.26
N ALA A 80 3.80 10.72 16.96
CA ALA A 80 3.34 9.76 15.96
C ALA A 80 4.50 8.93 15.37
N GLU A 81 5.73 9.41 15.44
CA GLU A 81 6.90 8.88 14.71
C GLU A 81 7.91 8.18 15.63
N THR A 82 7.41 7.47 16.65
CA THR A 82 8.29 6.81 17.62
C THR A 82 9.15 5.71 16.99
N ASP A 83 10.47 5.90 17.00
CA ASP A 83 11.46 4.91 16.52
C ASP A 83 11.38 3.58 17.30
N LEU A 84 11.08 2.49 16.58
CA LEU A 84 11.02 1.12 17.10
C LEU A 84 12.32 0.33 16.89
N HIS A 85 13.40 0.96 16.40
CA HIS A 85 14.72 0.33 16.30
C HIS A 85 15.22 -0.15 17.66
N GLU A 86 14.92 0.54 18.76
CA GLU A 86 15.32 0.07 20.08
C GLU A 86 14.26 0.35 21.16
N VAL A 87 13.64 -0.74 21.65
CA VAL A 87 12.55 -0.70 22.63
C VAL A 87 12.97 -1.37 23.93
N LEU A 88 12.65 -0.72 25.04
CA LEU A 88 12.75 -1.22 26.40
C LEU A 88 11.35 -1.56 26.92
N PHE A 89 11.04 -2.85 27.00
CA PHE A 89 9.86 -3.35 27.69
C PHE A 89 10.15 -3.45 29.19
N VAL A 90 9.27 -2.91 30.03
CA VAL A 90 9.33 -3.07 31.49
C VAL A 90 8.06 -3.76 31.97
N LEU A 91 8.24 -4.84 32.73
CA LEU A 91 7.18 -5.71 33.21
C LEU A 91 7.22 -5.80 34.75
N PRO A 92 6.06 -5.80 35.44
CA PRO A 92 6.00 -5.83 36.89
C PRO A 92 6.48 -7.18 37.47
N PRO A 93 6.75 -7.26 38.78
CA PRO A 93 7.16 -8.50 39.43
C PRO A 93 6.09 -9.59 39.24
N GLY A 94 6.49 -10.75 38.70
CA GLY A 94 5.57 -11.83 38.33
C GLY A 94 4.89 -11.69 36.96
N GLY A 95 5.05 -10.56 36.26
CA GLY A 95 4.44 -10.28 34.94
C GLY A 95 4.96 -11.11 33.76
N GLY A 96 5.78 -12.14 34.00
CA GLY A 96 6.17 -13.12 32.98
C GLY A 96 6.96 -12.56 31.79
N TRP A 97 8.20 -12.11 32.00
CA TRP A 97 9.10 -11.72 30.90
C TRP A 97 9.31 -12.82 29.87
N LEU A 98 9.23 -14.08 30.30
CA LEU A 98 9.51 -15.26 29.49
C LEU A 98 8.50 -15.42 28.33
N PRO A 99 7.16 -15.35 28.54
CA PRO A 99 6.17 -15.17 27.48
C PRO A 99 6.47 -14.07 26.46
N LEU A 100 6.86 -12.87 26.91
CA LEU A 100 7.12 -11.74 26.00
C LEU A 100 8.39 -11.99 25.17
N ALA A 101 9.48 -12.43 25.80
CA ALA A 101 10.73 -12.75 25.11
C ALA A 101 10.53 -13.82 24.03
N ALA A 102 9.77 -14.87 24.35
CA ALA A 102 9.43 -15.95 23.42
C ALA A 102 8.55 -15.47 22.25
N GLU A 103 7.62 -14.54 22.48
CA GLU A 103 6.84 -13.93 21.39
C GLU A 103 7.69 -13.01 20.51
N LEU A 104 8.54 -12.17 21.09
CA LEU A 104 9.44 -11.31 20.33
C LEU A 104 10.37 -12.15 19.43
N VAL A 105 10.90 -13.28 19.93
CA VAL A 105 11.64 -14.28 19.11
C VAL A 105 10.76 -14.88 18.00
N ARG A 106 9.52 -15.29 18.30
CA ARG A 106 8.55 -15.81 17.31
C ARG A 106 8.22 -14.80 16.21
N LEU A 107 8.34 -13.50 16.49
CA LEU A 107 8.11 -12.40 15.56
C LEU A 107 9.41 -11.89 14.88
N GLY A 108 10.53 -12.62 15.01
CA GLY A 108 11.79 -12.30 14.34
C GLY A 108 12.76 -11.41 15.13
N CYS A 109 12.35 -10.86 16.27
CA CYS A 109 13.22 -10.09 17.16
C CYS A 109 14.09 -11.04 18.01
N GLY A 110 15.17 -11.56 17.40
CA GLY A 110 16.14 -12.44 18.07
C GLY A 110 17.18 -11.71 18.93
N GLU A 111 17.35 -10.40 18.73
CA GLU A 111 18.31 -9.57 19.48
C GLU A 111 17.66 -8.94 20.71
N GLN A 112 17.73 -9.67 21.83
CA GLN A 112 17.16 -9.28 23.10
C GLN A 112 18.16 -9.40 24.24
N SER A 113 18.18 -8.40 25.11
CA SER A 113 18.89 -8.40 26.39
C SER A 113 17.90 -8.25 27.55
N ILE A 114 18.04 -9.10 28.57
CA ILE A 114 17.12 -9.16 29.71
C ILE A 114 17.85 -8.76 31.00
N GLY A 115 17.17 -8.00 31.85
CA GLY A 115 17.67 -7.53 33.13
C GLY A 115 16.56 -7.47 34.18
N GLN A 116 16.94 -7.39 35.46
CA GLN A 116 16.01 -7.17 36.57
C GLN A 116 16.32 -5.83 37.24
N LEU A 117 15.28 -5.03 37.49
CA LEU A 117 15.37 -3.69 38.09
C LEU A 117 15.13 -3.75 39.60
N ASP A 118 15.43 -2.65 40.31
CA ASP A 118 15.52 -2.59 41.77
C ASP A 118 14.25 -2.95 42.56
N ARG A 119 13.08 -2.99 41.91
CA ARG A 119 11.79 -3.37 42.52
C ARG A 119 11.37 -4.82 42.23
N GLY A 120 12.21 -5.58 41.53
CA GLY A 120 11.90 -6.94 41.07
C GLY A 120 11.27 -7.00 39.68
N ASP A 121 10.89 -5.85 39.11
CA ASP A 121 10.48 -5.65 37.72
C ASP A 121 11.51 -6.24 36.75
N TRP A 122 11.04 -6.73 35.61
CA TRP A 122 11.88 -7.23 34.53
C TRP A 122 11.94 -6.25 33.36
N ALA A 123 13.13 -6.09 32.81
CA ALA A 123 13.42 -5.27 31.66
C ALA A 123 13.85 -6.17 30.48
N ILE A 124 13.25 -5.96 29.30
CA ILE A 124 13.69 -6.57 28.03
C ILE A 124 14.03 -5.44 27.06
N ARG A 125 15.32 -5.30 26.72
CA ARG A 125 15.81 -4.41 25.66
C ARG A 125 15.87 -5.19 24.35
N ALA A 126 15.13 -4.74 23.35
CA ALA A 126 14.90 -5.44 22.09
C ALA A 126 15.30 -4.55 20.89
N GLN A 127 16.13 -5.09 19.97
CA GLN A 127 16.42 -4.41 18.70
C GLN A 127 15.30 -4.70 17.69
N ARG A 128 14.88 -3.65 16.96
CA ARG A 128 13.86 -3.67 15.90
C ARG A 128 12.60 -4.38 16.35
N ALA A 129 12.00 -3.87 17.42
CA ALA A 129 10.87 -4.53 18.08
C ALA A 129 9.63 -4.52 17.16
N PRO A 130 8.95 -5.66 16.97
CA PRO A 130 7.74 -5.74 16.17
C PRO A 130 6.62 -4.96 16.87
N TYR A 131 5.93 -4.09 16.11
CA TYR A 131 4.84 -3.23 16.59
C TYR A 131 3.77 -3.98 17.42
N TYR A 132 3.43 -5.22 17.03
CA TYR A 132 2.49 -6.07 17.79
C TYR A 132 2.97 -6.38 19.23
N GLY A 133 4.27 -6.52 19.44
CA GLY A 133 4.87 -6.70 20.78
C GLY A 133 4.82 -5.43 21.63
N VAL A 134 4.82 -4.25 21.00
CA VAL A 134 4.59 -2.96 21.66
C VAL A 134 3.15 -2.85 22.15
N LEU A 135 2.18 -2.98 21.22
CA LEU A 135 0.75 -2.91 21.55
C LEU A 135 0.37 -3.84 22.71
N ARG A 136 0.75 -5.12 22.62
CA ARG A 136 0.45 -6.13 23.65
C ARG A 136 0.97 -5.75 25.05
N VAL A 137 2.07 -5.00 25.15
CA VAL A 137 2.61 -4.57 26.44
C VAL A 137 1.91 -3.31 26.94
N SER A 138 1.58 -2.37 26.05
CA SER A 138 0.82 -1.14 26.35
C SER A 138 -0.63 -1.41 26.76
N ASP A 139 -1.25 -2.47 26.24
CA ASP A 139 -2.57 -2.99 26.66
C ASP A 139 -2.50 -3.79 27.98
N GLY A 140 -1.28 -4.11 28.45
CA GLY A 140 -1.02 -4.97 29.60
C GLY A 140 -0.65 -4.21 30.87
N PRO A 141 -0.23 -4.93 31.93
CA PRO A 141 0.25 -4.32 33.17
C PRO A 141 1.73 -3.87 33.09
N GLY A 142 2.28 -3.72 31.89
CA GLY A 142 3.65 -3.30 31.63
C GLY A 142 3.70 -1.96 30.89
N ALA A 143 4.89 -1.56 30.47
CA ALA A 143 5.08 -0.39 29.60
C ALA A 143 6.21 -0.66 28.60
N ALA A 144 6.09 -0.10 27.40
CA ALA A 144 7.10 -0.16 26.36
C ALA A 144 7.64 1.26 26.10
N TYR A 145 8.95 1.43 26.20
CA TYR A 145 9.62 2.73 26.06
C TYR A 145 10.59 2.70 24.87
N ALA A 146 10.61 3.75 24.05
CA ALA A 146 11.64 3.96 23.04
C ALA A 146 12.84 4.70 23.64
N ARG A 147 14.05 4.45 23.12
CA ARG A 147 15.25 5.20 23.50
C ARG A 147 15.16 6.62 22.95
N ALA A 148 15.24 7.63 23.83
CA ALA A 148 15.02 9.01 23.44
C ALA A 148 16.21 9.90 23.84
N GLY A 149 16.98 10.37 22.86
CA GLY A 149 18.03 11.39 23.04
C GLY A 149 19.32 10.98 23.76
N SER A 150 19.35 9.86 24.52
CA SER A 150 20.56 9.16 24.99
C SER A 150 20.25 7.70 25.39
N ASP A 151 21.28 6.85 25.51
CA ASP A 151 21.14 5.43 25.93
C ASP A 151 20.51 5.20 27.31
N GLN A 152 20.46 6.24 28.17
CA GLN A 152 19.90 6.13 29.51
C GLN A 152 18.48 6.66 29.63
N ILE A 153 17.96 7.38 28.64
CA ILE A 153 16.66 8.04 28.71
C ILE A 153 15.68 7.30 27.80
N TRP A 154 14.56 6.89 28.38
CA TRP A 154 13.54 6.08 27.71
C TRP A 154 12.17 6.69 27.96
N VAL A 155 11.42 6.99 26.89
CA VAL A 155 10.09 7.60 26.95
C VAL A 155 9.07 6.59 26.43
N GLU A 156 7.89 6.53 27.06
CA GLU A 156 6.83 5.60 26.69
C GLU A 156 6.40 5.78 25.23
N ILE A 157 6.21 4.69 24.49
CA ILE A 157 5.98 4.74 23.04
C ILE A 157 4.68 5.48 22.70
N GLY A 158 4.72 6.30 21.65
CA GLY A 158 3.64 7.25 21.32
C GLY A 158 3.79 8.60 22.01
N TRP A 159 4.90 8.84 22.72
CA TRP A 159 5.19 10.09 23.44
C TRP A 159 6.65 10.51 23.28
N GLN A 160 6.87 11.82 23.19
CA GLN A 160 8.18 12.46 23.24
C GLN A 160 8.25 13.43 24.42
N HIS A 161 9.37 13.43 25.14
CA HIS A 161 9.59 14.42 26.19
C HIS A 161 10.25 15.67 25.58
N PRO A 162 9.63 16.86 25.60
CA PRO A 162 10.13 18.03 24.87
C PRO A 162 11.50 18.51 25.39
N LEU A 163 11.87 18.14 26.61
CA LEU A 163 13.18 18.40 27.22
C LEU A 163 14.18 17.24 27.13
N VAL A 164 13.84 16.12 26.46
CA VAL A 164 14.65 14.88 26.47
C VAL A 164 16.13 15.10 26.15
N ARG A 165 16.43 16.09 25.29
CA ARG A 165 17.82 16.45 25.00
C ARG A 165 18.55 16.90 26.28
N GLN A 166 18.06 17.84 27.08
CA GLN A 166 18.85 18.36 28.22
C GLN A 166 19.13 17.36 29.34
N LEU A 167 18.35 16.29 29.43
CA LEU A 167 18.32 15.49 30.64
C LEU A 167 19.68 14.86 30.91
N TRP A 168 20.19 15.14 32.11
CA TRP A 168 21.40 14.53 32.64
C TRP A 168 20.97 13.37 33.55
N VAL A 169 21.46 12.17 33.24
CA VAL A 169 21.18 10.95 33.99
C VAL A 169 22.52 10.37 34.48
N PRO A 170 22.66 10.02 35.77
CA PRO A 170 23.91 9.48 36.29
C PRO A 170 24.27 8.13 35.67
N GLU A 171 25.56 7.92 35.43
CA GLU A 171 26.14 6.63 35.04
C GLU A 171 25.58 5.45 35.82
N GLY A 172 25.23 4.37 35.12
CA GLY A 172 24.69 3.18 35.75
C GLY A 172 23.25 3.33 36.25
N THR A 173 22.54 4.39 35.85
CA THR A 173 21.09 4.49 36.00
C THR A 173 20.39 4.64 34.65
N LEU A 174 19.11 4.28 34.58
CA LEU A 174 18.19 4.59 33.49
C LEU A 174 17.11 5.53 34.03
N LEU A 175 16.70 6.49 33.22
CA LEU A 175 15.53 7.33 33.45
C LEU A 175 14.41 6.86 32.52
N LEU A 176 13.34 6.34 33.13
CA LEU A 176 12.09 6.02 32.46
C LEU A 176 11.11 7.18 32.66
N ILE A 177 10.53 7.68 31.58
CA ILE A 177 9.50 8.72 31.57
C ILE A 177 8.22 8.10 31.00
N ALA A 178 7.20 7.95 31.84
CA ALA A 178 5.90 7.42 31.44
C ALA A 178 4.99 8.52 30.88
N ARG A 179 3.93 8.13 30.17
CA ARG A 179 2.97 9.03 29.52
C ARG A 179 2.23 9.97 30.48
N ASP A 180 2.15 9.60 31.76
CA ASP A 180 1.55 10.39 32.83
C ASP A 180 2.50 11.47 33.41
N GLY A 181 3.68 11.65 32.81
CA GLY A 181 4.72 12.55 33.31
C GLY A 181 5.50 11.99 34.50
N SER A 182 5.21 10.76 34.97
CA SER A 182 5.95 10.17 36.08
C SER A 182 7.36 9.77 35.67
N TRP A 183 8.34 10.15 36.50
CA TRP A 183 9.76 9.89 36.29
C TRP A 183 10.26 8.80 37.23
N ARG A 184 10.85 7.76 36.67
CA ARG A 184 11.42 6.64 37.44
C ARG A 184 12.88 6.42 37.07
N ARG A 185 13.78 6.82 37.97
CA ARG A 185 15.18 6.40 37.94
C ARG A 185 15.30 4.98 38.51
N VAL A 186 16.00 4.10 37.78
CA VAL A 186 16.36 2.73 38.19
C VAL A 186 17.85 2.51 37.95
N ALA A 187 18.48 1.58 38.66
CA ALA A 187 19.81 1.11 38.28
C ALA A 187 19.76 0.46 36.89
N THR A 188 20.79 0.70 36.07
CA THR A 188 20.97 -0.01 34.80
C THR A 188 21.19 -1.48 35.13
N PRO A 189 20.28 -2.39 34.70
CA PRO A 189 20.37 -3.77 35.12
C PRO A 189 21.57 -4.45 34.47
N ARG A 190 22.05 -5.54 35.08
CA ARG A 190 23.04 -6.40 34.45
C ARG A 190 22.40 -7.20 33.32
N TRP A 191 22.37 -6.59 32.14
CA TRP A 191 21.92 -7.20 30.90
C TRP A 191 22.56 -8.58 30.69
N THR A 192 21.72 -9.59 30.49
CA THR A 192 22.09 -10.92 30.00
C THR A 192 21.49 -11.08 28.61
N ASP A 193 22.28 -11.51 27.63
CA ASP A 193 21.77 -11.86 26.30
C ASP A 193 20.75 -13.00 26.42
N LEU A 194 19.61 -12.91 25.72
CA LEU A 194 18.59 -13.96 25.75
C LEU A 194 19.19 -15.32 25.30
N THR A 195 20.13 -15.34 24.36
CA THR A 195 20.79 -16.55 23.85
C THR A 195 21.77 -17.21 24.84
N ASP A 196 22.07 -16.56 25.99
CA ASP A 196 22.76 -17.14 27.14
C ASP A 196 21.77 -17.71 28.20
N ARG A 197 20.47 -17.39 28.10
CA ARG A 197 19.38 -17.92 28.94
C ARG A 197 18.53 -19.00 28.24
N MET A 198 18.54 -19.04 26.91
CA MET A 198 17.88 -20.06 26.10
C MET A 198 18.66 -21.38 26.10
N GLU A 199 17.93 -22.47 26.32
CA GLU A 199 18.38 -23.82 26.00
C GLU A 199 17.64 -24.28 24.74
N LEU A 200 18.29 -24.09 23.60
CA LEU A 200 17.77 -24.50 22.29
C LEU A 200 17.89 -26.02 22.18
N ALA A 201 16.83 -26.72 22.57
CA ALA A 201 16.78 -28.17 22.62
C ALA A 201 16.48 -28.75 21.23
N LEU A 202 17.54 -29.08 20.51
CA LEU A 202 17.50 -30.13 19.48
C LEU A 202 17.30 -31.50 20.17
N PRO A 203 16.57 -32.45 19.57
CA PRO A 203 16.55 -33.84 20.01
C PRO A 203 17.99 -34.39 20.07
N PRO A 204 18.45 -34.96 21.19
CA PRO A 204 19.82 -35.42 21.31
C PRO A 204 20.04 -36.72 20.53
N ALA A 205 21.20 -36.83 19.87
CA ALA A 205 21.78 -38.16 19.67
C ALA A 205 22.08 -38.77 21.04
N THR A 206 21.70 -40.03 21.26
CA THR A 206 21.87 -40.75 22.54
C THR A 206 23.34 -40.79 22.97
N ALA A 207 23.70 -40.63 24.25
CA ALA A 207 22.90 -40.72 25.48
C ALA A 207 23.33 -39.73 26.60
N HIS A 208 22.69 -39.83 27.77
CA HIS A 208 22.79 -38.94 28.94
C HIS A 208 24.11 -39.10 29.75
N THR A 209 24.46 -38.29 30.78
CA THR A 209 23.69 -37.38 31.66
C THR A 209 24.61 -36.34 32.33
N SER A 210 24.13 -35.12 32.62
CA SER A 210 24.52 -34.34 33.82
C SER A 210 23.60 -33.14 34.05
N ALA A 211 23.29 -32.83 35.31
CA ALA A 211 22.50 -31.67 35.77
C ALA A 211 22.75 -31.47 37.30
N PRO A 212 22.48 -30.29 37.91
CA PRO A 212 21.75 -29.14 37.37
C PRO A 212 22.45 -27.76 37.47
N PRO A 213 22.15 -26.84 36.54
CA PRO A 213 22.23 -25.40 36.82
C PRO A 213 21.02 -24.61 36.29
N GLY A 214 19.98 -24.48 37.13
CA GLY A 214 18.86 -23.54 36.95
C GLY A 214 17.77 -23.93 35.94
N GLU A 215 16.62 -23.26 36.00
CA GLU A 215 15.59 -23.33 34.97
C GLU A 215 16.06 -22.57 33.72
N ARG A 216 16.07 -23.25 32.57
CA ARG A 216 16.47 -22.72 31.26
C ARG A 216 15.26 -22.70 30.33
N LEU A 217 15.20 -21.74 29.41
CA LEU A 217 14.10 -21.69 28.44
C LEU A 217 14.31 -22.74 27.34
N VAL A 218 13.55 -23.83 27.41
CA VAL A 218 13.54 -24.88 26.37
C VAL A 218 12.77 -24.39 25.14
N VAL A 219 13.47 -23.93 24.11
CA VAL A 219 12.89 -23.61 22.80
C VAL A 219 13.09 -24.78 21.86
N ARG A 220 11.99 -25.34 21.35
CA ARG A 220 12.00 -26.36 20.31
C ARG A 220 12.05 -25.70 18.94
N LEU A 221 12.98 -26.14 18.10
CA LEU A 221 13.06 -25.74 16.70
C LEU A 221 12.17 -26.64 15.84
N ARG A 222 11.53 -26.07 14.83
CA ARG A 222 10.79 -26.78 13.78
C ARG A 222 11.12 -26.19 12.41
N LEU A 223 10.87 -26.96 11.35
CA LEU A 223 10.82 -26.41 10.00
C LEU A 223 9.40 -25.92 9.73
N VAL A 224 9.26 -24.74 9.12
CA VAL A 224 8.01 -24.18 8.62
C VAL A 224 8.17 -23.79 7.15
N SER A 225 7.05 -23.72 6.41
CA SER A 225 7.12 -23.25 5.03
C SER A 225 7.52 -21.77 4.96
N ALA A 226 8.42 -21.45 4.04
CA ALA A 226 8.86 -20.10 3.73
C ALA A 226 9.26 -20.00 2.24
N PRO A 227 8.81 -18.97 1.50
CA PRO A 227 9.17 -18.81 0.10
C PRO A 227 10.69 -18.59 -0.04
N ARG A 228 11.33 -19.37 -0.92
CA ARG A 228 12.77 -19.30 -1.19
C ARG A 228 13.03 -19.51 -2.69
N VAL A 229 13.62 -18.48 -3.32
CA VAL A 229 13.90 -18.43 -4.77
C VAL A 229 15.25 -19.08 -5.13
N VAL A 230 16.02 -19.54 -4.14
CA VAL A 230 17.26 -20.29 -4.36
C VAL A 230 16.92 -21.69 -4.89
N PRO A 231 17.49 -22.14 -6.02
CA PRO A 231 17.26 -23.49 -6.53
C PRO A 231 17.94 -24.55 -5.63
N PRO A 232 17.40 -25.77 -5.53
CA PRO A 232 18.07 -26.86 -4.82
C PRO A 232 19.37 -27.25 -5.53
N SER A 233 20.38 -27.61 -4.74
CA SER A 233 21.68 -28.12 -5.23
C SER A 233 22.14 -29.39 -4.52
N LEU A 234 21.30 -29.88 -3.61
CA LEU A 234 21.44 -31.14 -2.88
C LEU A 234 20.05 -31.78 -2.80
N TRP A 235 19.94 -33.10 -2.88
CA TRP A 235 18.68 -33.84 -2.77
C TRP A 235 18.87 -35.02 -1.82
N TRP A 236 17.89 -35.23 -0.94
CA TRP A 236 17.86 -36.42 -0.09
C TRP A 236 17.00 -37.52 -0.71
N VAL A 237 17.60 -38.71 -0.81
CA VAL A 237 16.95 -39.95 -1.18
C VAL A 237 16.56 -40.68 0.11
N PRO A 238 15.25 -40.85 0.41
CA PRO A 238 14.78 -41.57 1.60
C PRO A 238 15.19 -43.05 1.60
N PRO A 239 15.01 -43.77 2.73
CA PRO A 239 15.11 -45.24 2.76
C PRO A 239 14.27 -45.88 1.66
N SER A 240 14.74 -47.00 1.07
CA SER A 240 14.53 -47.41 -0.34
C SER A 240 15.42 -46.64 -1.36
N ALA A 241 16.60 -46.18 -0.94
CA ALA A 241 17.44 -45.36 -1.81
C ALA A 241 17.90 -46.07 -3.09
N ASP A 242 18.17 -47.36 -3.03
CA ASP A 242 18.74 -48.12 -4.15
C ASP A 242 17.74 -48.22 -5.32
N GLU A 243 16.51 -48.73 -5.09
CA GLU A 243 15.44 -48.77 -6.10
C GLU A 243 15.13 -47.39 -6.72
N ARG A 244 15.18 -46.34 -5.89
CA ARG A 244 14.96 -44.95 -6.33
C ARG A 244 16.13 -44.41 -7.14
N LEU A 245 17.36 -44.73 -6.77
CA LEU A 245 18.57 -44.32 -7.48
C LEU A 245 18.66 -45.03 -8.84
N ASP A 246 18.34 -46.32 -8.90
CA ASP A 246 18.28 -47.08 -10.16
C ASP A 246 17.20 -46.51 -11.09
N THR A 247 16.01 -46.20 -10.56
CA THR A 247 14.92 -45.54 -11.31
C THR A 247 15.33 -44.16 -11.83
N LEU A 248 15.99 -43.37 -10.99
CA LEU A 248 16.48 -42.03 -11.34
C LEU A 248 17.56 -42.08 -12.42
N VAL A 249 18.59 -42.92 -12.23
CA VAL A 249 19.69 -43.12 -13.18
C VAL A 249 19.16 -43.60 -14.53
N SER A 250 18.20 -44.52 -14.54
CA SER A 250 17.57 -45.02 -15.77
C SER A 250 16.73 -43.97 -16.51
N GLY A 251 16.32 -42.89 -15.84
CA GLY A 251 15.50 -41.81 -16.40
C GLY A 251 16.28 -40.54 -16.78
N LEU A 252 17.55 -40.41 -16.39
CA LEU A 252 18.35 -39.20 -16.61
C LEU A 252 19.29 -39.30 -17.82
N PRO A 253 19.42 -38.24 -18.64
CA PRO A 253 20.47 -38.13 -19.64
C PRO A 253 21.89 -38.19 -19.03
N GLU A 254 22.84 -38.73 -19.79
CA GLU A 254 24.24 -38.87 -19.36
C GLU A 254 24.91 -37.53 -18.98
N ASP A 255 24.60 -36.45 -19.72
CA ASP A 255 25.10 -35.10 -19.40
C ASP A 255 24.55 -34.53 -18.07
N VAL A 256 23.43 -35.07 -17.58
CA VAL A 256 22.90 -34.78 -16.24
C VAL A 256 23.66 -35.61 -15.21
N LEU A 257 23.91 -36.90 -15.48
CA LEU A 257 24.69 -37.78 -14.59
C LEU A 257 26.14 -37.30 -14.43
N GLU A 258 26.78 -36.74 -15.47
CA GLU A 258 28.09 -36.07 -15.39
C GLU A 258 28.10 -34.87 -14.44
N ARG A 259 26.96 -34.21 -14.23
CA ARG A 259 26.81 -33.04 -13.35
C ARG A 259 26.46 -33.41 -11.91
N LEU A 260 26.26 -34.69 -11.61
CA LEU A 260 25.84 -35.19 -10.31
C LEU A 260 26.93 -35.95 -9.58
N GLU A 261 26.95 -35.75 -8.26
CA GLU A 261 27.73 -36.51 -7.29
C GLU A 261 26.77 -37.10 -6.26
N PHE A 262 27.15 -38.19 -5.59
CA PHE A 262 26.33 -38.81 -4.56
C PHE A 262 27.15 -39.38 -3.41
N ALA A 263 26.52 -39.49 -2.24
CA ALA A 263 27.08 -40.07 -1.04
C ALA A 263 26.03 -40.98 -0.36
N ARG A 264 26.40 -42.23 -0.08
CA ARG A 264 25.54 -43.22 0.62
C ARG A 264 25.79 -43.18 2.12
N PHE A 265 24.74 -43.34 2.93
CA PHE A 265 24.82 -43.42 4.38
C PHE A 265 23.60 -44.17 4.95
N GLY A 266 23.70 -44.67 6.19
CA GLY A 266 22.62 -45.41 6.84
C GLY A 266 23.14 -46.65 7.57
N GLN A 267 22.24 -47.61 7.81
CA GLN A 267 22.57 -48.94 8.32
C GLN A 267 22.22 -49.99 7.27
N GLU A 268 22.82 -51.18 7.36
CA GLU A 268 22.48 -52.32 6.51
C GLU A 268 20.97 -52.58 6.53
N GLY A 269 20.36 -52.70 5.34
CA GLY A 269 18.90 -52.86 5.19
C GLY A 269 18.08 -51.56 5.15
N GLN A 270 18.66 -50.40 5.49
CA GLN A 270 18.04 -49.08 5.24
C GLN A 270 19.08 -48.06 4.72
N PRO A 271 19.61 -48.25 3.50
CA PRO A 271 20.44 -47.24 2.85
C PRO A 271 19.61 -45.99 2.52
N ALA A 272 20.21 -44.83 2.80
CA ALA A 272 19.80 -43.52 2.32
C ALA A 272 20.95 -42.94 1.45
N ALA A 273 20.64 -41.93 0.64
CA ALA A 273 21.64 -41.24 -0.15
C ALA A 273 21.41 -39.73 -0.18
N LEU A 274 22.49 -38.97 -0.38
CA LEU A 274 22.45 -37.59 -0.82
C LEU A 274 22.95 -37.54 -2.26
N ILE A 275 22.29 -36.77 -3.11
CA ILE A 275 22.75 -36.41 -4.46
C ILE A 275 23.06 -34.92 -4.46
N ARG A 276 24.15 -34.49 -5.10
CA ARG A 276 24.65 -33.12 -5.14
C ARG A 276 24.90 -32.68 -6.58
N ALA A 277 24.54 -31.45 -6.92
CA ALA A 277 24.94 -30.83 -8.19
C ALA A 277 26.37 -30.29 -8.10
N ARG A 278 27.20 -30.56 -9.11
CA ARG A 278 28.59 -30.12 -9.18
C ARG A 278 28.72 -28.59 -9.17
N PRO A 279 29.58 -27.99 -8.33
CA PRO A 279 29.78 -26.55 -8.28
C PRO A 279 30.10 -25.94 -9.65
N GLY A 280 29.44 -24.82 -9.98
CA GLY A 280 29.61 -24.13 -11.26
C GLY A 280 28.73 -24.65 -12.40
N THR A 281 27.96 -25.72 -12.20
CA THR A 281 26.94 -26.20 -13.16
C THR A 281 25.53 -25.83 -12.68
N PRO A 282 24.57 -25.55 -13.59
CA PRO A 282 23.18 -25.34 -13.19
C PRO A 282 22.58 -26.66 -12.66
N PRO A 283 21.96 -26.66 -11.47
CA PRO A 283 21.41 -27.87 -10.87
C PRO A 283 20.23 -28.40 -11.71
N PRO A 284 20.16 -29.72 -11.97
CA PRO A 284 19.01 -30.34 -12.65
C PRO A 284 17.79 -30.46 -11.73
N THR A 285 16.59 -30.44 -12.29
CA THR A 285 15.37 -30.78 -11.56
C THR A 285 15.29 -32.30 -11.39
N LEU A 286 15.42 -32.79 -10.17
CA LEU A 286 15.30 -34.22 -9.84
C LEU A 286 13.96 -34.51 -9.15
N GLU A 287 13.06 -35.21 -9.84
CA GLU A 287 11.75 -35.60 -9.31
C GLU A 287 11.84 -36.79 -8.33
N GLY A 288 10.82 -36.99 -7.50
CA GLY A 288 10.72 -38.12 -6.56
C GLY A 288 11.66 -38.08 -5.34
N LEU A 289 12.58 -37.11 -5.29
CA LEU A 289 13.50 -36.86 -4.17
C LEU A 289 13.04 -35.69 -3.30
N VAL A 290 13.67 -35.49 -2.13
CA VAL A 290 13.46 -34.28 -1.33
C VAL A 290 14.50 -33.22 -1.70
N PRO A 291 14.14 -32.12 -2.40
CA PRO A 291 15.06 -31.05 -2.75
C PRO A 291 15.52 -30.26 -1.51
N LEU A 292 16.82 -30.01 -1.40
CA LEU A 292 17.45 -29.27 -0.33
C LEU A 292 18.21 -28.04 -0.89
N VAL A 293 18.05 -26.89 -0.22
CA VAL A 293 18.71 -25.62 -0.52
C VAL A 293 19.75 -25.26 0.54
N PRO A 294 20.85 -24.58 0.17
CA PRO A 294 21.83 -24.09 1.15
C PRO A 294 21.22 -23.02 2.07
N HIS A 295 21.69 -22.97 3.31
CA HIS A 295 21.30 -21.99 4.31
C HIS A 295 22.02 -20.66 4.04
N PRO A 296 21.32 -19.51 4.01
CA PRO A 296 21.87 -18.23 3.53
C PRO A 296 23.08 -17.69 4.32
N HIS A 297 23.34 -18.22 5.52
CA HIS A 297 24.47 -17.83 6.37
C HIS A 297 25.49 -18.95 6.62
N LEU A 298 25.25 -20.15 6.07
CA LEU A 298 26.10 -21.34 6.19
C LEU A 298 25.96 -22.18 4.91
N GLY A 299 26.81 -21.94 3.90
CA GLY A 299 26.74 -22.66 2.62
C GLY A 299 26.94 -24.18 2.71
N ALA A 300 27.49 -24.67 3.82
CA ALA A 300 27.65 -26.11 4.10
C ALA A 300 26.44 -26.74 4.84
N LEU A 301 25.44 -25.95 5.25
CA LEU A 301 24.21 -26.42 5.90
C LEU A 301 23.05 -26.32 4.91
N PHE A 302 22.28 -27.40 4.75
CA PHE A 302 21.15 -27.47 3.82
C PHE A 302 19.82 -27.68 4.56
N MET A 303 18.71 -27.24 3.96
CA MET A 303 17.34 -27.41 4.48
C MET A 303 16.38 -27.72 3.33
N PRO A 304 15.19 -28.31 3.57
CA PRO A 304 14.23 -28.59 2.52
C PRO A 304 13.81 -27.33 1.77
N TRP A 305 13.67 -27.44 0.46
CA TRP A 305 13.19 -26.33 -0.37
C TRP A 305 11.79 -25.89 0.07
N GLY A 306 11.52 -24.58 -0.03
CA GLY A 306 10.30 -23.98 0.51
C GLY A 306 10.17 -24.03 2.04
N GLN A 307 11.23 -24.32 2.80
CA GLN A 307 11.20 -24.35 4.28
C GLN A 307 12.31 -23.50 4.95
N THR A 308 12.10 -23.16 6.23
CA THR A 308 13.06 -22.44 7.08
C THR A 308 12.91 -22.83 8.55
N LEU A 309 13.91 -22.53 9.38
CA LEU A 309 13.85 -22.70 10.83
C LEU A 309 12.86 -21.72 11.48
N ASP A 310 12.00 -22.23 12.36
CA ASP A 310 11.13 -21.46 13.24
C ASP A 310 11.33 -21.89 14.72
N PRO A 311 11.52 -20.95 15.66
CA PRO A 311 11.73 -19.51 15.42
C PRO A 311 12.99 -19.23 14.58
N PRO A 312 13.00 -18.13 13.80
CA PRO A 312 14.15 -17.75 13.01
C PRO A 312 15.35 -17.45 13.93
N LEU A 313 16.47 -18.12 13.66
CA LEU A 313 17.68 -18.01 14.47
C LEU A 313 18.71 -17.06 13.85
N GLN A 314 19.33 -16.24 14.69
CA GLN A 314 20.46 -15.38 14.34
C GLN A 314 21.62 -16.19 13.71
N PRO A 315 22.37 -15.67 12.71
CA PRO A 315 23.44 -16.40 12.02
C PRO A 315 24.48 -17.01 12.96
N ARG A 316 24.83 -16.30 14.04
CA ARG A 316 25.75 -16.76 15.09
C ARG A 316 25.18 -17.94 15.89
N THR A 317 23.88 -17.97 16.14
CA THR A 317 23.18 -19.04 16.84
C THR A 317 23.00 -20.26 15.96
N VAL A 318 22.67 -20.07 14.68
CA VAL A 318 22.68 -21.17 13.68
C VAL A 318 24.09 -21.78 13.60
N ARG A 319 25.14 -20.96 13.49
CA ARG A 319 26.53 -21.45 13.49
C ARG A 319 26.93 -22.16 14.80
N ARG A 320 26.39 -21.73 15.95
CA ARG A 320 26.64 -22.38 17.25
C ARG A 320 25.99 -23.77 17.38
N LEU A 321 24.92 -24.05 16.62
CA LEU A 321 24.08 -25.26 16.79
C LEU A 321 24.10 -26.22 15.61
N LEU A 322 24.31 -25.72 14.39
CA LEU A 322 24.07 -26.42 13.12
C LEU A 322 25.22 -26.24 12.11
N ASP A 323 26.37 -25.69 12.51
CA ASP A 323 27.59 -25.73 11.68
C ASP A 323 28.15 -27.17 11.66
N PRO A 324 28.22 -27.84 10.49
CA PRO A 324 28.76 -29.20 10.40
C PRO A 324 30.28 -29.25 10.66
N GLY A 325 30.96 -28.11 10.61
CA GLY A 325 32.42 -28.01 10.65
C GLY A 325 33.07 -28.00 9.26
N PRO A 326 34.39 -27.73 9.20
CA PRO A 326 35.11 -27.68 7.92
C PRO A 326 35.20 -29.07 7.27
N GLY A 327 35.05 -29.13 5.95
CA GLY A 327 35.13 -30.38 5.17
C GLY A 327 33.92 -31.31 5.34
N ARG A 328 32.76 -30.76 5.70
CA ARG A 328 31.50 -31.49 5.94
C ARG A 328 30.29 -30.78 5.36
N ILE A 329 29.29 -31.56 4.99
CA ILE A 329 27.95 -31.09 4.64
C ILE A 329 26.98 -31.50 5.75
N GLY A 330 26.24 -30.52 6.25
CA GLY A 330 25.13 -30.72 7.19
C GLY A 330 23.79 -30.51 6.50
N TRP A 331 22.74 -31.17 6.96
CA TRP A 331 21.37 -30.86 6.54
C TRP A 331 20.36 -31.10 7.66
N VAL A 332 19.22 -30.42 7.59
CA VAL A 332 18.16 -30.46 8.60
C VAL A 332 16.91 -31.13 8.02
N MET A 333 16.33 -32.09 8.74
CA MET A 333 15.09 -32.77 8.38
C MET A 333 14.08 -32.73 9.52
N THR A 334 12.81 -33.04 9.21
CA THR A 334 11.80 -33.36 10.23
C THR A 334 11.59 -34.87 10.23
N GLU A 335 11.91 -35.53 11.34
CA GLU A 335 11.61 -36.94 11.60
C GLU A 335 10.44 -37.07 12.59
N GLU A 336 10.01 -38.30 12.90
CA GLU A 336 8.95 -38.58 13.89
C GLU A 336 9.23 -37.98 15.28
N GLN A 337 10.52 -37.84 15.64
CA GLN A 337 10.96 -37.27 16.92
C GLN A 337 11.20 -35.74 16.86
N GLY A 338 10.88 -35.11 15.74
CA GLY A 338 11.02 -33.66 15.51
C GLY A 338 12.18 -33.29 14.58
N LEU A 339 12.66 -32.07 14.72
CA LEU A 339 13.73 -31.52 13.87
C LEU A 339 15.09 -32.15 14.20
N ARG A 340 15.73 -32.77 13.21
CA ARG A 340 17.04 -33.42 13.35
C ARG A 340 18.06 -32.83 12.39
N ALA A 341 19.28 -32.66 12.88
CA ALA A 341 20.44 -32.32 12.06
C ALA A 341 21.25 -33.58 11.73
N HIS A 342 21.65 -33.72 10.48
CA HIS A 342 22.47 -34.78 9.94
C HIS A 342 23.75 -34.16 9.37
N VAL A 343 24.86 -34.92 9.37
CA VAL A 343 26.16 -34.46 8.87
C VAL A 343 26.87 -35.62 8.16
N ILE A 344 27.54 -35.32 7.05
CA ILE A 344 28.40 -36.23 6.30
C ILE A 344 29.72 -35.52 5.96
N ASP A 345 30.83 -36.26 5.87
CA ASP A 345 32.10 -35.70 5.42
C ASP A 345 32.04 -35.42 3.91
N ASP A 346 32.55 -34.26 3.47
CA ASP A 346 32.45 -33.75 2.09
C ASP A 346 33.16 -34.67 1.08
N ALA A 347 34.21 -35.36 1.54
CA ALA A 347 34.96 -36.35 0.78
C ALA A 347 34.22 -37.70 0.59
N ALA A 348 32.99 -37.86 1.10
CA ALA A 348 32.14 -39.02 0.84
C ALA A 348 31.28 -38.90 -0.43
N PHE A 349 31.33 -37.75 -1.12
CA PHE A 349 30.67 -37.55 -2.41
C PHE A 349 31.55 -38.04 -3.56
N PHE A 350 31.01 -38.98 -4.33
CA PHE A 350 31.64 -39.55 -5.53
C PHE A 350 30.86 -39.15 -6.79
N PRO A 351 31.49 -39.11 -7.98
CA PRO A 351 30.79 -38.88 -9.24
C PRO A 351 29.73 -39.95 -9.47
N LEU A 352 28.48 -39.55 -9.75
CA LEU A 352 27.38 -40.51 -9.88
C LEU A 352 27.59 -41.42 -11.10
N LEU A 353 27.98 -40.86 -12.25
CA LEU A 353 28.24 -41.61 -13.48
C LEU A 353 29.31 -42.71 -13.33
N GLU A 354 30.33 -42.52 -12.47
CA GLU A 354 31.37 -43.54 -12.21
C GLU A 354 30.83 -44.80 -11.52
N HIS A 355 29.60 -44.75 -10.99
CA HIS A 355 28.91 -45.87 -10.34
C HIS A 355 27.78 -46.45 -11.20
N VAL A 356 27.55 -45.93 -12.40
CA VAL A 356 26.53 -46.42 -13.34
C VAL A 356 27.16 -47.47 -14.27
N LEU A 357 26.61 -48.69 -14.27
CA LEU A 357 27.01 -49.75 -15.18
C LEU A 357 25.98 -49.92 -16.30
N TYR A 358 26.27 -49.37 -17.47
CA TYR A 358 25.44 -49.60 -18.67
C TYR A 358 25.54 -51.06 -19.11
N LEU A 359 24.42 -51.78 -19.01
CA LEU A 359 24.27 -53.15 -19.52
C LEU A 359 23.49 -53.13 -20.84
N VAL A 360 23.85 -54.05 -21.76
CA VAL A 360 23.16 -54.21 -23.04
C VAL A 360 22.21 -55.41 -22.94
N ASP A 361 20.92 -55.19 -23.20
CA ASP A 361 19.82 -56.18 -23.02
C ASP A 361 20.10 -57.59 -23.56
N HIS A 362 20.92 -57.68 -24.62
CA HIS A 362 21.35 -58.91 -25.28
C HIS A 362 21.86 -60.00 -24.31
N ASP A 363 22.59 -59.62 -23.25
CA ASP A 363 23.25 -60.56 -22.32
C ASP A 363 22.62 -60.59 -20.91
N ALA A 364 21.52 -59.88 -20.66
CA ALA A 364 20.95 -59.69 -19.32
C ALA A 364 20.71 -61.03 -18.56
N ALA A 365 20.11 -62.02 -19.23
CA ALA A 365 19.84 -63.34 -18.66
C ALA A 365 21.10 -64.22 -18.46
N ALA A 366 22.25 -63.86 -19.05
CA ALA A 366 23.53 -64.52 -18.80
C ALA A 366 24.30 -63.88 -17.64
N MET A 367 24.04 -62.60 -17.34
CA MET A 367 24.76 -61.83 -16.31
C MET A 367 24.07 -61.79 -14.95
N GLU A 368 22.80 -62.22 -14.82
CA GLU A 368 22.06 -62.30 -13.55
C GLU A 368 22.86 -62.97 -12.40
N ALA A 369 23.51 -64.09 -12.70
CA ALA A 369 24.34 -64.84 -11.74
C ALA A 369 25.68 -64.14 -11.39
N TRP A 370 26.13 -63.18 -12.20
CA TRP A 370 27.31 -62.35 -11.93
C TRP A 370 26.94 -61.08 -11.15
N MET A 371 25.83 -60.42 -11.51
CA MET A 371 25.33 -59.24 -10.81
C MET A 371 25.08 -59.52 -9.32
N GLY A 372 24.49 -60.67 -8.99
CA GLY A 372 24.31 -61.12 -7.60
C GLY A 372 25.61 -61.36 -6.80
N SER A 373 26.78 -61.37 -7.46
CA SER A 373 28.10 -61.45 -6.82
C SER A 373 28.89 -60.11 -6.81
N SER A 374 28.38 -59.10 -7.51
CA SER A 374 28.99 -57.77 -7.63
C SER A 374 28.27 -56.70 -6.79
N LEU A 375 27.29 -57.10 -5.96
CA LEU A 375 26.62 -56.19 -5.03
C LEU A 375 27.63 -55.66 -3.98
N PHE A 376 27.61 -54.34 -3.79
CA PHE A 376 28.65 -53.57 -3.11
C PHE A 376 28.96 -54.05 -1.67
N ASP A 377 30.26 -54.17 -1.37
CA ASP A 377 30.81 -54.40 -0.02
C ASP A 377 31.31 -53.06 0.57
N TRP A 378 30.85 -52.67 1.76
CA TRP A 378 31.03 -51.32 2.32
C TRP A 378 31.44 -51.33 3.80
N ALA A 379 32.32 -50.41 4.22
CA ALA A 379 32.81 -50.30 5.62
C ALA A 379 32.62 -48.89 6.22
N PRO A 380 32.20 -48.75 7.51
CA PRO A 380 31.87 -47.46 8.13
C PRO A 380 33.06 -46.73 8.80
N LEU A 381 32.91 -45.41 8.97
CA LEU A 381 33.86 -44.48 9.63
C LEU A 381 33.16 -43.57 10.67
N GLY A 382 33.94 -42.92 11.57
CA GLY A 382 33.40 -42.02 12.61
C GLY A 382 34.46 -41.14 13.29
N LEU A 383 34.06 -39.99 13.88
CA LEU A 383 34.95 -38.89 14.29
C LEU A 383 34.52 -38.12 15.59
N PRO A 384 35.44 -37.48 16.35
CA PRO A 384 35.20 -36.85 17.68
C PRO A 384 35.20 -35.29 17.71
N VAL A 385 35.04 -34.65 18.90
CA VAL A 385 34.76 -33.19 19.06
C VAL A 385 35.44 -32.48 20.26
N ALA A 386 35.90 -31.21 20.08
CA ALA A 386 36.21 -30.15 21.07
C ALA A 386 36.37 -28.77 20.34
N GLY A 387 36.45 -27.56 20.91
CA GLY A 387 36.31 -27.00 22.29
C GLY A 387 36.84 -25.52 22.36
N GLN A 388 36.36 -24.63 23.24
CA GLN A 388 36.78 -23.19 23.31
C GLN A 388 36.74 -22.52 24.72
N PRO A 389 37.59 -21.48 25.00
CA PRO A 389 37.55 -20.63 26.20
C PRO A 389 37.17 -19.14 25.97
N GLN A 390 36.99 -18.35 27.05
CA GLN A 390 36.39 -16.99 27.09
C GLN A 390 37.38 -15.81 27.38
N ARG A 391 36.91 -14.55 27.27
CA ARG A 391 37.49 -13.33 27.91
C ARG A 391 36.41 -12.28 28.32
N PRO A 392 36.71 -11.33 29.25
CA PRO A 392 35.72 -10.47 29.95
C PRO A 392 35.58 -9.00 29.41
N ALA A 393 34.84 -8.15 30.14
CA ALA A 393 34.13 -6.94 29.67
C ALA A 393 34.65 -5.56 30.22
N PRO A 394 34.15 -4.39 29.71
CA PRO A 394 34.65 -3.02 29.99
C PRO A 394 33.68 -2.11 30.80
N VAL A 395 33.97 -0.79 30.90
CA VAL A 395 33.16 0.26 31.58
C VAL A 395 33.10 1.58 30.75
N LYS A 396 32.07 2.42 31.00
CA LYS A 396 31.64 3.71 30.37
C LYS A 396 32.46 4.96 30.86
N PRO A 397 32.23 6.29 30.51
CA PRO A 397 30.92 6.99 30.26
C PRO A 397 30.79 8.26 29.33
N GLU A 398 29.57 8.52 28.79
CA GLU A 398 28.53 9.58 29.13
C GLU A 398 28.93 11.10 29.41
N ILE A 399 28.15 12.22 29.44
CA ILE A 399 26.69 12.65 29.54
C ILE A 399 26.41 14.06 28.85
N SER A 400 25.20 14.67 29.00
CA SER A 400 24.52 15.92 28.50
C SER A 400 25.08 17.34 28.89
N ARG A 401 24.91 18.53 28.20
CA ARG A 401 23.80 19.44 27.67
C ARG A 401 23.11 20.41 28.70
N PRO A 402 22.65 21.67 28.35
CA PRO A 402 21.19 22.03 28.24
C PRO A 402 20.76 23.24 27.30
N ARG A 403 19.74 24.12 27.64
CA ARG A 403 18.77 24.82 26.69
C ARG A 403 18.42 26.38 26.92
N PRO A 404 17.18 27.00 26.83
CA PRO A 404 16.88 28.24 26.03
C PRO A 404 16.02 29.38 26.71
N ALA A 405 15.29 30.21 25.93
CA ALA A 405 14.09 30.98 26.35
C ALA A 405 13.00 31.14 25.23
N GLN A 406 11.82 31.71 25.54
CA GLN A 406 10.57 31.83 24.72
C GLN A 406 10.03 33.28 24.47
N ALA A 407 8.77 33.43 24.00
CA ALA A 407 8.10 34.65 23.49
C ALA A 407 6.66 34.92 24.07
N PRO A 408 5.96 36.05 23.74
CA PRO A 408 4.69 36.48 24.37
C PRO A 408 3.42 36.58 23.43
N GLN A 409 2.33 37.22 23.92
CA GLN A 409 0.89 37.07 23.53
C GLN A 409 0.22 38.16 22.62
N PRO A 410 -1.04 37.96 22.09
CA PRO A 410 -1.67 38.75 21.00
C PRO A 410 -2.80 39.77 21.37
N ARG A 411 -3.60 40.26 20.38
CA ARG A 411 -4.59 41.40 20.48
C ARG A 411 -5.88 41.26 19.59
N PRO A 412 -6.93 42.11 19.75
CA PRO A 412 -8.33 41.82 19.31
C PRO A 412 -8.92 42.59 18.09
N ILE A 413 -10.19 42.29 17.73
CA ILE A 413 -10.90 42.54 16.43
C ILE A 413 -12.08 43.58 16.53
N GLN A 414 -12.59 44.12 15.39
CA GLN A 414 -13.74 45.06 15.28
C GLN A 414 -14.84 44.65 14.25
N ARG A 415 -15.98 45.38 14.19
CA ARG A 415 -17.19 45.09 13.34
C ARG A 415 -17.70 46.28 12.50
N ARG A 416 -18.33 46.00 11.34
CA ARG A 416 -19.19 46.89 10.48
C ARG A 416 -20.15 46.03 9.62
N ARG A 417 -21.02 46.56 8.72
CA ARG A 417 -22.24 47.41 8.87
C ARG A 417 -23.10 47.25 7.58
N GLY A 418 -24.44 47.29 7.65
CA GLY A 418 -25.36 46.80 6.58
C GLY A 418 -25.70 47.72 5.38
N ALA A 419 -26.51 47.20 4.44
CA ALA A 419 -26.75 47.70 3.07
C ALA A 419 -28.24 48.03 2.72
N ALA A 420 -28.56 48.24 1.43
CA ALA A 420 -29.80 48.87 0.90
C ALA A 420 -30.49 48.04 -0.23
N PRO A 421 -31.76 48.32 -0.62
CA PRO A 421 -32.60 47.43 -1.45
C PRO A 421 -32.51 47.63 -2.99
N PRO A 422 -32.96 46.64 -3.80
CA PRO A 422 -32.75 46.58 -5.26
C PRO A 422 -33.90 47.16 -6.14
N GLY A 423 -33.69 47.13 -7.47
CA GLY A 423 -34.62 47.54 -8.52
C GLY A 423 -35.28 46.38 -9.30
N PRO A 424 -35.97 46.67 -10.43
CA PRO A 424 -36.81 45.69 -11.15
C PRO A 424 -36.05 44.68 -12.04
N GLU A 425 -36.78 43.62 -12.40
CA GLU A 425 -36.30 42.33 -12.90
C GLU A 425 -36.33 42.22 -14.45
N PRO A 426 -35.38 41.51 -15.10
CA PRO A 426 -35.31 41.38 -16.56
C PRO A 426 -36.00 40.11 -17.12
N ASP A 427 -36.46 40.18 -18.38
CA ASP A 427 -36.95 39.01 -19.14
C ASP A 427 -35.82 37.99 -19.42
N LEU A 428 -36.12 36.69 -19.26
CA LEU A 428 -35.18 35.58 -19.44
C LEU A 428 -35.55 34.66 -20.61
N PRO A 429 -34.58 33.99 -21.27
CA PRO A 429 -34.82 33.17 -22.46
C PRO A 429 -35.68 31.92 -22.18
N LEU A 430 -36.51 31.57 -23.17
CA LEU A 430 -37.48 30.47 -23.09
C LEU A 430 -36.84 29.11 -23.34
N VAL A 431 -36.26 28.51 -22.29
CA VAL A 431 -35.83 27.10 -22.29
C VAL A 431 -36.99 26.20 -22.76
N PRO A 432 -36.80 25.33 -23.78
CA PRO A 432 -37.85 24.56 -24.42
C PRO A 432 -38.64 23.69 -23.42
N ARG A 433 -39.95 23.53 -23.68
CA ARG A 433 -40.82 22.65 -22.90
C ARG A 433 -40.92 21.29 -23.58
N VAL A 434 -40.61 20.23 -22.84
CA VAL A 434 -40.96 18.85 -23.19
C VAL A 434 -42.47 18.79 -23.48
N THR A 435 -42.84 18.33 -24.68
CA THR A 435 -44.24 18.20 -25.09
C THR A 435 -44.86 16.92 -24.56
N ALA A 436 -46.19 16.89 -24.44
CA ALA A 436 -46.93 15.74 -23.91
C ALA A 436 -46.72 14.45 -24.72
N ASP A 437 -46.33 14.54 -26.00
CA ASP A 437 -46.05 13.39 -26.87
C ASP A 437 -44.79 12.60 -26.46
N LEU A 438 -43.92 13.17 -25.61
CA LEU A 438 -42.73 12.50 -25.06
C LEU A 438 -43.03 11.63 -23.81
N ALA A 439 -44.29 11.53 -23.39
CA ALA A 439 -44.72 10.79 -22.18
C ALA A 439 -44.67 9.25 -22.31
N THR A 440 -43.96 8.69 -23.29
CA THR A 440 -43.69 7.24 -23.38
C THR A 440 -42.18 7.01 -23.41
N PRO A 441 -41.61 6.03 -22.66
CA PRO A 441 -40.16 5.83 -22.57
C PRO A 441 -39.49 5.73 -23.94
N GLY A 442 -40.01 4.88 -24.84
CA GLY A 442 -39.48 4.75 -26.21
C GLY A 442 -39.55 6.02 -27.07
N ALA A 443 -40.38 7.02 -26.74
CA ALA A 443 -40.34 8.33 -27.38
C ALA A 443 -39.24 9.23 -26.78
N ALA A 444 -39.11 9.24 -25.45
CA ALA A 444 -38.03 9.93 -24.76
C ALA A 444 -36.65 9.38 -25.13
N GLU A 445 -36.47 8.06 -25.25
CA GLU A 445 -35.26 7.39 -25.75
C GLU A 445 -34.84 7.89 -27.14
N ARG A 446 -35.79 7.94 -28.09
CA ARG A 446 -35.51 8.38 -29.48
C ARG A 446 -35.14 9.86 -29.53
N GLU A 447 -35.83 10.70 -28.77
CA GLU A 447 -35.51 12.14 -28.71
C GLU A 447 -34.18 12.37 -27.98
N LEU A 448 -33.88 11.60 -26.94
CA LEU A 448 -32.60 11.64 -26.22
C LEU A 448 -31.45 11.27 -27.14
N HIS A 449 -31.56 10.19 -27.92
CA HIS A 449 -30.58 9.85 -28.95
C HIS A 449 -30.45 10.93 -30.03
N ARG A 450 -31.53 11.62 -30.39
CA ARG A 450 -31.49 12.76 -31.33
C ARG A 450 -30.71 13.94 -30.73
N LEU A 451 -30.91 14.28 -29.46
CA LEU A 451 -30.16 15.33 -28.77
C LEU A 451 -28.69 14.96 -28.57
N GLN A 452 -28.40 13.70 -28.23
CA GLN A 452 -27.03 13.18 -28.10
C GLN A 452 -26.26 13.20 -29.43
N ALA A 453 -26.95 13.01 -30.56
CA ALA A 453 -26.38 13.20 -31.89
C ALA A 453 -26.12 14.69 -32.19
N ALA A 454 -27.15 15.54 -32.02
CA ALA A 454 -27.05 16.99 -32.24
C ALA A 454 -25.94 17.64 -31.39
N TRP A 455 -25.75 17.20 -30.15
CA TRP A 455 -24.70 17.69 -29.25
C TRP A 455 -23.28 17.51 -29.81
N ARG A 456 -23.04 16.46 -30.61
CA ARG A 456 -21.75 16.23 -31.28
C ARG A 456 -21.56 17.16 -32.49
N GLU A 457 -22.64 17.49 -33.20
CA GLU A 457 -22.63 18.33 -34.40
C GLU A 457 -22.68 19.84 -34.10
N GLU A 458 -23.33 20.25 -33.01
CA GLU A 458 -23.57 21.67 -32.69
C GLU A 458 -22.49 22.29 -31.79
N PRO A 459 -22.05 23.53 -32.07
CA PRO A 459 -21.05 24.25 -31.25
C PRO A 459 -21.65 24.89 -29.99
N THR A 460 -22.97 25.09 -29.94
CA THR A 460 -23.69 25.72 -28.81
C THR A 460 -24.46 24.67 -28.03
N ARG A 461 -23.89 24.21 -26.91
CA ARG A 461 -24.30 22.96 -26.24
C ARG A 461 -25.17 23.15 -24.98
N ASP A 462 -25.31 24.37 -24.49
CA ASP A 462 -25.84 24.64 -23.14
C ASP A 462 -27.34 24.32 -22.98
N GLU A 463 -28.16 24.65 -23.98
CA GLU A 463 -29.60 24.34 -23.96
C GLU A 463 -29.84 22.82 -24.02
N LEU A 464 -29.03 22.10 -24.83
CA LEU A 464 -29.12 20.64 -25.02
C LEU A 464 -28.92 19.90 -23.69
N TRP A 465 -28.04 20.37 -22.81
CA TRP A 465 -27.85 19.78 -21.48
C TRP A 465 -29.14 19.79 -20.66
N SER A 466 -29.87 20.91 -20.63
CA SER A 466 -31.14 20.99 -19.89
C SER A 466 -32.21 20.07 -20.49
N ALA A 467 -32.29 19.97 -21.82
CA ALA A 467 -33.25 19.11 -22.50
C ALA A 467 -32.95 17.62 -22.29
N MET A 468 -31.67 17.19 -22.37
CA MET A 468 -31.26 15.82 -22.06
C MET A 468 -31.52 15.48 -20.58
N ALA A 469 -31.30 16.42 -19.66
CA ALA A 469 -31.59 16.21 -18.24
C ALA A 469 -33.08 15.90 -17.98
N MET A 470 -33.98 16.64 -18.65
CA MET A 470 -35.42 16.39 -18.57
C MET A 470 -35.83 15.02 -19.15
N LEU A 471 -35.15 14.54 -20.19
CA LEU A 471 -35.42 13.23 -20.78
C LEU A 471 -34.89 12.08 -19.93
N HIS A 472 -33.68 12.18 -19.37
CA HIS A 472 -33.16 11.17 -18.43
C HIS A 472 -34.05 11.05 -17.19
N HIS A 473 -34.55 12.17 -16.65
CA HIS A 473 -35.54 12.13 -15.57
C HIS A 473 -36.86 11.44 -15.99
N ALA A 474 -37.35 11.69 -17.21
CA ALA A 474 -38.54 11.01 -17.75
C ALA A 474 -38.32 9.51 -18.06
N LEU A 475 -37.08 9.02 -18.02
CA LEU A 475 -36.68 7.62 -18.15
C LEU A 475 -36.33 6.96 -16.80
N ASP A 476 -36.63 7.64 -15.68
CA ASP A 476 -36.29 7.23 -14.31
C ASP A 476 -34.77 7.05 -14.06
N ASP A 477 -33.96 7.85 -14.76
CA ASP A 477 -32.52 7.96 -14.55
C ASP A 477 -32.18 9.32 -13.87
N PRO A 478 -32.34 9.44 -12.53
CA PRO A 478 -32.06 10.67 -11.80
C PRO A 478 -30.56 11.03 -11.77
N ARG A 479 -29.70 10.10 -12.19
CA ARG A 479 -28.24 10.19 -12.09
C ARG A 479 -27.66 10.82 -13.35
N GLU A 480 -28.02 10.32 -14.52
CA GLU A 480 -27.70 10.98 -15.78
C GLU A 480 -28.45 12.31 -15.92
N ALA A 481 -29.67 12.41 -15.39
CA ALA A 481 -30.37 13.70 -15.27
C ALA A 481 -29.56 14.72 -14.46
N ALA A 482 -29.04 14.34 -13.30
CA ALA A 482 -28.17 15.21 -12.49
C ALA A 482 -26.87 15.59 -13.24
N LEU A 483 -26.20 14.64 -13.90
CA LEU A 483 -24.99 14.88 -14.69
C LEU A 483 -25.18 15.85 -15.86
N CYS A 484 -26.40 15.93 -16.41
CA CYS A 484 -26.78 16.90 -17.42
C CYS A 484 -27.22 18.24 -16.80
N TRP A 485 -27.99 18.24 -15.70
CA TRP A 485 -28.36 19.46 -14.97
C TRP A 485 -27.15 20.22 -14.44
N THR A 486 -26.16 19.55 -13.83
CA THR A 486 -24.96 20.22 -13.31
C THR A 486 -24.08 20.81 -14.41
N ARG A 487 -24.14 20.27 -15.64
CA ARG A 487 -23.48 20.85 -16.82
C ARG A 487 -24.21 22.08 -17.35
N ALA A 488 -25.55 22.05 -17.44
CA ALA A 488 -26.33 23.25 -17.75
C ALA A 488 -26.06 24.38 -16.74
N LEU A 489 -25.98 24.05 -15.45
CA LEU A 489 -25.61 24.99 -14.37
C LEU A 489 -24.12 25.41 -14.38
N TRP A 490 -23.25 24.65 -15.05
CA TRP A 490 -21.83 25.01 -15.18
C TRP A 490 -21.60 26.13 -16.20
N GLY A 491 -22.35 26.11 -17.32
CA GLY A 491 -22.29 27.14 -18.37
C GLY A 491 -23.21 28.34 -18.17
N ALA A 492 -24.36 28.17 -17.49
CA ALA A 492 -25.39 29.21 -17.40
C ALA A 492 -24.94 30.54 -16.74
N GLU A 493 -25.50 31.64 -17.23
CA GLU A 493 -25.47 32.97 -16.58
C GLU A 493 -26.23 32.98 -15.24
N PRO A 494 -25.90 33.86 -14.27
CA PRO A 494 -26.48 33.85 -12.92
C PRO A 494 -28.01 33.81 -12.88
N ALA A 495 -28.69 34.66 -13.65
CA ALA A 495 -30.16 34.70 -13.68
C ALA A 495 -30.78 33.44 -14.33
N SER A 496 -30.07 32.79 -15.26
CA SER A 496 -30.49 31.50 -15.82
C SER A 496 -30.26 30.34 -14.84
N ARG A 497 -29.25 30.41 -13.96
CA ARG A 497 -28.98 29.38 -12.94
C ARG A 497 -30.17 29.19 -12.01
N GLU A 498 -30.79 30.26 -11.54
CA GLU A 498 -31.94 30.18 -10.62
C GLU A 498 -33.12 29.42 -11.26
N VAL A 499 -33.42 29.71 -12.53
CA VAL A 499 -34.47 29.03 -13.31
C VAL A 499 -34.15 27.55 -13.55
N LEU A 500 -32.90 27.21 -13.84
CA LEU A 500 -32.46 25.83 -14.07
C LEU A 500 -32.43 25.02 -12.76
N VAL A 501 -31.97 25.61 -11.67
CA VAL A 501 -31.98 25.01 -10.32
C VAL A 501 -33.41 24.73 -9.87
N ALA A 502 -34.33 25.69 -10.03
CA ALA A 502 -35.73 25.51 -9.67
C ALA A 502 -36.36 24.33 -10.43
N ARG A 503 -36.12 24.23 -11.74
CA ARG A 503 -36.62 23.10 -12.57
C ARG A 503 -36.03 21.75 -12.17
N TRP A 504 -34.75 21.69 -11.79
CA TRP A 504 -34.14 20.45 -11.29
C TRP A 504 -34.74 20.02 -9.95
N ALA A 505 -34.98 20.98 -9.04
CA ALA A 505 -35.66 20.73 -7.77
C ALA A 505 -37.14 20.34 -7.95
N GLU A 506 -37.87 20.92 -8.91
CA GLU A 506 -39.25 20.55 -9.25
C GLU A 506 -39.39 19.09 -9.74
N GLN A 507 -38.33 18.50 -10.30
CA GLN A 507 -38.32 17.11 -10.77
C GLN A 507 -38.07 16.07 -9.68
N LEU A 508 -37.46 16.47 -8.55
CA LEU A 508 -37.03 15.54 -7.52
C LEU A 508 -37.86 15.72 -6.24
N PRO A 509 -38.27 14.64 -5.55
CA PRO A 509 -39.02 14.76 -4.30
C PRO A 509 -38.17 15.51 -3.26
N LEU A 510 -38.77 16.50 -2.59
CA LEU A 510 -38.13 17.20 -1.48
C LEU A 510 -37.88 16.19 -0.35
N PRO A 511 -36.61 15.93 0.06
CA PRO A 511 -36.33 14.99 1.14
C PRO A 511 -36.78 15.55 2.48
N GLU A 512 -37.60 14.78 3.24
CA GLU A 512 -38.04 15.15 4.59
C GLU A 512 -36.88 15.19 5.61
N SER A 513 -35.81 14.47 5.33
CA SER A 513 -34.56 14.46 6.09
C SER A 513 -33.38 14.09 5.19
N LEU A 514 -32.15 14.42 5.60
CA LEU A 514 -30.94 13.95 4.91
C LEU A 514 -30.93 12.40 4.86
N PRO A 515 -30.70 11.78 3.69
CA PRO A 515 -30.68 10.33 3.55
C PRO A 515 -29.42 9.74 4.19
N THR A 516 -29.55 8.53 4.74
CA THR A 516 -28.43 7.74 5.31
C THR A 516 -27.77 6.81 4.29
N GLU A 517 -28.39 6.61 3.13
CA GLU A 517 -27.92 5.69 2.09
C GLU A 517 -27.20 6.44 0.95
N ALA A 518 -26.06 5.89 0.54
CA ALA A 518 -25.18 6.45 -0.49
C ALA A 518 -25.69 6.26 -1.94
N THR A 519 -27.00 6.28 -2.13
CA THR A 519 -27.68 6.08 -3.42
C THR A 519 -27.75 7.38 -4.23
N PRO A 520 -27.39 7.40 -5.54
CA PRO A 520 -27.32 8.63 -6.34
C PRO A 520 -28.59 9.50 -6.30
N GLY A 521 -29.79 8.94 -6.51
CA GLY A 521 -31.03 9.71 -6.62
C GLY A 521 -31.39 10.56 -5.38
N PRO A 522 -31.50 9.96 -4.18
CA PRO A 522 -31.71 10.72 -2.94
C PRO A 522 -30.60 11.74 -2.65
N VAL A 523 -29.35 11.43 -2.99
CA VAL A 523 -28.20 12.33 -2.78
C VAL A 523 -28.25 13.53 -3.75
N THR A 524 -28.59 13.33 -5.03
CA THR A 524 -28.77 14.43 -6.00
C THR A 524 -30.04 15.24 -5.73
N ALA A 525 -31.09 14.65 -5.16
CA ALA A 525 -32.27 15.37 -4.70
C ALA A 525 -31.94 16.38 -3.57
N VAL A 526 -31.11 15.98 -2.59
CA VAL A 526 -30.60 16.92 -1.57
C VAL A 526 -29.81 18.06 -2.22
N VAL A 527 -28.94 17.78 -3.19
CA VAL A 527 -28.16 18.82 -3.89
C VAL A 527 -29.07 19.78 -4.68
N ALA A 528 -30.03 19.28 -5.45
CA ALA A 528 -30.96 20.11 -6.22
C ALA A 528 -31.76 21.07 -5.32
N HIS A 529 -32.34 20.53 -4.24
CA HIS A 529 -33.13 21.33 -3.27
C HIS A 529 -32.26 22.27 -2.42
N LEU A 530 -31.03 21.89 -2.07
CA LEU A 530 -30.04 22.76 -1.41
C LEU A 530 -29.68 23.98 -2.29
N LEU A 531 -29.42 23.73 -3.58
CA LEU A 531 -29.16 24.80 -4.56
C LEU A 531 -30.39 25.71 -4.70
N ALA A 532 -31.60 25.15 -4.70
CA ALA A 532 -32.86 25.90 -4.71
C ALA A 532 -33.13 26.68 -3.40
N GLY A 533 -32.27 26.53 -2.37
CA GLY A 533 -32.40 27.22 -1.09
C GLY A 533 -33.44 26.60 -0.14
N ALA A 534 -33.84 25.34 -0.37
CA ALA A 534 -34.72 24.63 0.56
C ALA A 534 -34.01 24.39 1.91
N PRO A 535 -34.68 24.64 3.06
CA PRO A 535 -34.09 24.50 4.39
C PRO A 535 -34.08 23.04 4.87
N ILE A 536 -33.34 22.16 4.17
CA ILE A 536 -33.32 20.71 4.43
C ILE A 536 -32.69 20.38 5.80
N ALA A 537 -31.58 21.04 6.14
CA ALA A 537 -30.84 20.83 7.39
C ALA A 537 -29.95 22.06 7.70
N SER A 538 -29.27 22.07 8.86
CA SER A 538 -28.34 23.15 9.18
C SER A 538 -27.02 23.05 8.37
N PRO A 539 -26.29 24.16 8.12
CA PRO A 539 -25.03 24.09 7.35
C PRO A 539 -23.98 23.13 7.95
N PRO A 540 -23.78 23.04 9.29
CA PRO A 540 -22.92 22.01 9.88
C PRO A 540 -23.39 20.56 9.72
N ASP A 541 -24.70 20.33 9.52
CA ASP A 541 -25.22 18.99 9.22
C ASP A 541 -25.03 18.65 7.73
N LEU A 542 -25.32 19.61 6.84
CA LEU A 542 -25.08 19.51 5.41
C LEU A 542 -23.60 19.28 5.09
N GLN A 543 -22.68 19.99 5.78
CA GLN A 543 -21.24 19.80 5.61
C GLN A 543 -20.83 18.36 5.97
N ARG A 544 -21.21 17.87 7.17
CA ARG A 544 -20.91 16.50 7.62
C ARG A 544 -21.57 15.43 6.75
N TRP A 545 -22.74 15.70 6.20
CA TRP A 545 -23.43 14.80 5.28
C TRP A 545 -22.75 14.77 3.91
N LEU A 546 -22.31 15.91 3.37
CA LEU A 546 -21.49 15.96 2.15
C LEU A 546 -20.12 15.29 2.36
N ASP A 547 -19.51 15.40 3.55
CA ASP A 547 -18.27 14.67 3.87
C ASP A 547 -18.43 13.14 3.76
N LEU A 548 -19.64 12.62 3.97
CA LEU A 548 -19.97 11.20 3.83
C LEU A 548 -20.42 10.80 2.41
N HIS A 549 -21.06 11.72 1.67
CA HIS A 549 -21.71 11.43 0.38
C HIS A 549 -20.97 12.00 -0.85
N ASP A 550 -19.93 12.80 -0.65
CA ASP A 550 -19.03 13.32 -1.68
C ASP A 550 -18.56 12.26 -2.72
N PRO A 551 -18.24 11.00 -2.36
CA PRO A 551 -17.85 9.99 -3.35
C PRO A 551 -18.94 9.65 -4.38
N VAL A 552 -20.22 9.81 -4.02
CA VAL A 552 -21.39 9.53 -4.86
C VAL A 552 -21.64 10.64 -5.87
N LEU A 553 -21.35 11.89 -5.48
CA LEU A 553 -21.64 13.08 -6.26
C LEU A 553 -20.59 13.32 -7.36
N ASP A 554 -21.07 13.67 -8.55
CA ASP A 554 -20.21 14.15 -9.62
C ASP A 554 -19.44 15.41 -9.16
N VAL A 555 -18.22 15.58 -9.65
CA VAL A 555 -17.33 16.69 -9.27
C VAL A 555 -17.98 18.08 -9.35
N ARG A 556 -18.91 18.34 -10.28
CA ARG A 556 -19.66 19.60 -10.35
C ARG A 556 -20.75 19.69 -9.28
N SER A 557 -21.53 18.62 -9.06
CA SER A 557 -22.46 18.55 -7.92
C SER A 557 -21.76 18.83 -6.59
N ARG A 558 -20.58 18.24 -6.37
CA ARG A 558 -19.76 18.47 -5.16
C ARG A 558 -19.44 19.96 -5.00
N TRP A 559 -18.84 20.60 -6.01
CA TRP A 559 -18.48 22.02 -5.92
C TRP A 559 -19.70 22.92 -5.65
N LEU A 560 -20.77 22.75 -6.44
CA LEU A 560 -21.98 23.56 -6.32
C LEU A 560 -22.62 23.41 -4.92
N ALA A 561 -22.73 22.17 -4.41
CA ALA A 561 -23.28 21.91 -3.08
C ALA A 561 -22.40 22.50 -1.97
N ARG A 562 -21.08 22.29 -2.04
CA ARG A 562 -20.12 22.78 -1.02
C ARG A 562 -20.09 24.31 -0.97
N ARG A 563 -20.07 24.98 -2.13
CA ARG A 563 -20.17 26.45 -2.21
C ARG A 563 -21.48 26.96 -1.60
N ARG A 564 -22.59 26.27 -1.87
CA ARG A 564 -23.90 26.63 -1.31
C ARG A 564 -23.97 26.44 0.22
N VAL A 565 -23.34 25.40 0.77
CA VAL A 565 -23.20 25.25 2.23
C VAL A 565 -22.35 26.36 2.82
N ALA A 566 -21.23 26.74 2.18
CA ALA A 566 -20.39 27.84 2.64
C ALA A 566 -21.13 29.20 2.61
N GLU A 567 -21.92 29.48 1.57
CA GLU A 567 -22.82 30.64 1.50
C GLU A 567 -23.82 30.64 2.68
N LEU A 568 -24.50 29.52 2.92
CA LEU A 568 -25.49 29.38 4.00
C LEU A 568 -24.86 29.42 5.41
N ALA A 569 -23.59 29.05 5.54
CA ALA A 569 -22.80 29.20 6.76
C ALA A 569 -22.35 30.66 7.02
N GLY A 570 -22.59 31.59 6.09
CA GLY A 570 -22.21 33.00 6.20
C GLY A 570 -20.86 33.35 5.57
N GLY A 571 -20.39 32.53 4.62
CA GLY A 571 -19.09 32.69 3.96
C GLY A 571 -17.96 31.90 4.62
N ASP A 572 -18.16 30.60 4.87
CA ASP A 572 -17.11 29.73 5.42
C ASP A 572 -16.05 29.38 4.34
N ALA A 573 -15.13 30.30 4.12
CA ALA A 573 -14.02 30.15 3.19
C ALA A 573 -13.08 29.00 3.55
N LEU A 574 -12.97 28.60 4.82
CA LEU A 574 -12.12 27.47 5.21
C LEU A 574 -12.76 26.12 4.86
N ALA A 575 -14.08 25.99 5.02
CA ALA A 575 -14.82 24.83 4.52
C ALA A 575 -14.79 24.76 2.99
N LEU A 576 -14.88 25.91 2.31
CA LEU A 576 -14.81 25.98 0.84
C LEU A 576 -13.41 25.61 0.31
N ALA A 577 -12.33 26.16 0.88
CA ALA A 577 -10.96 25.82 0.49
C ALA A 577 -10.64 24.33 0.74
N ARG A 578 -11.13 23.73 1.83
CA ARG A 578 -11.01 22.28 2.06
C ARG A 578 -11.77 21.46 1.02
N ALA A 579 -12.96 21.91 0.62
CA ALA A 579 -13.73 21.26 -0.45
C ALA A 579 -13.04 21.41 -1.82
N ARG A 580 -12.51 22.60 -2.13
CA ARG A 580 -11.67 22.90 -3.30
C ARG A 580 -10.52 21.89 -3.38
N ASP A 581 -9.74 21.76 -2.32
CA ASP A 581 -8.54 20.92 -2.32
C ASP A 581 -8.87 19.43 -2.39
N ALA A 582 -9.91 18.97 -1.69
CA ALA A 582 -10.40 17.59 -1.81
C ALA A 582 -10.95 17.26 -3.20
N ILE A 583 -11.60 18.23 -3.86
CA ILE A 583 -12.08 18.08 -5.24
C ILE A 583 -10.90 18.08 -6.22
N LEU A 584 -10.00 19.06 -6.17
CA LEU A 584 -8.82 19.14 -7.03
C LEU A 584 -7.89 17.92 -6.88
N ALA A 585 -7.73 17.39 -5.67
CA ALA A 585 -7.02 16.13 -5.43
C ALA A 585 -7.69 14.95 -6.17
N SER A 586 -9.02 14.83 -6.11
CA SER A 586 -9.76 13.79 -6.84
C SER A 586 -9.77 14.00 -8.36
N ILE A 587 -9.61 15.24 -8.84
CA ILE A 587 -9.46 15.56 -10.27
C ILE A 587 -8.03 15.25 -10.76
N ARG A 588 -7.00 15.25 -9.89
CA ARG A 588 -5.61 14.97 -10.29
C ARG A 588 -5.37 13.51 -10.72
N SER A 589 -6.17 12.57 -10.21
CA SER A 589 -6.31 11.20 -10.75
C SER A 589 -7.04 11.13 -12.11
N GLY A 590 -7.51 12.26 -12.62
CA GLY A 590 -8.49 12.38 -13.69
C GLY A 590 -9.92 12.28 -13.15
N LEU A 591 -10.88 12.83 -13.90
CA LEU A 591 -12.31 12.56 -13.67
C LEU A 591 -12.57 11.05 -13.73
N VAL A 592 -13.31 10.52 -12.75
CA VAL A 592 -13.71 9.11 -12.68
C VAL A 592 -14.81 8.93 -13.72
N PRO A 593 -14.58 8.24 -14.86
CA PRO A 593 -15.48 8.34 -16.00
C PRO A 593 -16.90 7.90 -15.63
N ILE A 594 -17.02 6.78 -14.91
CA ILE A 594 -18.32 6.23 -14.52
C ILE A 594 -19.14 7.25 -13.72
N ARG A 595 -18.54 7.90 -12.70
CA ARG A 595 -19.17 8.91 -11.82
C ARG A 595 -19.42 10.24 -12.52
N ASP A 596 -18.38 10.83 -13.11
CA ASP A 596 -18.35 12.26 -13.45
C ASP A 596 -18.89 12.56 -14.85
N VAL A 597 -19.12 11.55 -15.69
CA VAL A 597 -19.37 11.70 -17.13
C VAL A 597 -20.70 11.04 -17.54
N PRO A 598 -21.55 11.70 -18.35
CA PRO A 598 -22.76 11.10 -18.89
C PRO A 598 -22.48 9.85 -19.72
N SER A 599 -23.32 8.84 -19.56
CA SER A 599 -23.43 7.60 -20.34
C SER A 599 -23.10 7.77 -21.83
N PHE A 600 -23.66 8.75 -22.53
CA PHE A 600 -23.43 8.93 -23.98
C PHE A 600 -22.06 9.52 -24.37
N LEU A 601 -21.31 10.01 -23.38
CA LEU A 601 -19.90 10.39 -23.49
C LEU A 601 -18.97 9.31 -22.91
N ARG A 602 -19.42 8.53 -21.90
CA ARG A 602 -18.76 7.33 -21.39
C ARG A 602 -18.70 6.23 -22.45
N THR A 603 -19.85 5.93 -23.06
CA THR A 603 -20.00 5.02 -24.19
C THR A 603 -20.10 5.85 -25.46
N SER A 604 -18.97 6.47 -25.79
CA SER A 604 -18.65 6.82 -27.18
C SER A 604 -18.43 5.59 -28.05
N THR A 605 -18.23 4.41 -27.43
CA THR A 605 -18.53 3.13 -28.05
C THR A 605 -19.96 3.16 -28.58
N THR A 606 -20.13 2.92 -29.88
CA THR A 606 -21.45 2.82 -30.52
C THR A 606 -22.30 1.72 -29.86
N ALA A 607 -23.62 1.70 -30.11
CA ALA A 607 -24.47 0.60 -29.65
C ALA A 607 -23.96 -0.78 -30.15
N GLU A 608 -23.32 -0.79 -31.33
CA GLU A 608 -22.63 -1.94 -31.91
C GLU A 608 -21.36 -2.30 -31.12
N GLU A 609 -20.45 -1.36 -30.86
CA GLU A 609 -19.24 -1.60 -30.05
C GLU A 609 -19.56 -2.04 -28.61
N ARG A 610 -20.61 -1.47 -27.99
CA ARG A 610 -21.10 -1.94 -26.68
C ARG A 610 -21.64 -3.37 -26.77
N HIS A 611 -22.35 -3.72 -27.84
CA HIS A 611 -22.84 -5.07 -28.09
C HIS A 611 -21.69 -6.06 -28.37
N GLN A 612 -20.62 -5.64 -29.06
CA GLN A 612 -19.39 -6.42 -29.23
C GLN A 612 -18.72 -6.71 -27.87
N LEU A 613 -18.52 -5.69 -27.03
CA LEU A 613 -17.99 -5.86 -25.66
C LEU A 613 -18.86 -6.80 -24.81
N THR A 614 -20.20 -6.65 -24.89
CA THR A 614 -21.16 -7.53 -24.20
C THR A 614 -21.01 -8.99 -24.65
N SER A 615 -20.90 -9.20 -25.96
CA SER A 615 -20.76 -10.53 -26.56
C SER A 615 -19.41 -11.16 -26.21
N SER A 616 -18.34 -10.36 -26.16
CA SER A 616 -17.01 -10.77 -25.71
C SER A 616 -17.01 -11.21 -24.25
N LEU A 617 -17.61 -10.42 -23.34
CA LEU A 617 -17.78 -10.80 -21.92
C LEU A 617 -18.60 -12.10 -21.77
N THR A 618 -19.69 -12.24 -22.50
CA THR A 618 -20.58 -13.42 -22.42
C THR A 618 -19.87 -14.68 -22.91
N TRP A 619 -19.23 -14.62 -24.09
CA TRP A 619 -18.39 -15.70 -24.61
C TRP A 619 -17.24 -16.06 -23.64
N MET A 620 -16.65 -15.03 -23.01
CA MET A 620 -15.59 -15.19 -22.03
C MET A 620 -16.09 -15.83 -20.72
N GLU A 621 -17.32 -15.58 -20.26
CA GLU A 621 -17.90 -16.31 -19.12
C GLU A 621 -17.97 -17.81 -19.44
N GLU A 622 -18.59 -18.19 -20.56
CA GLU A 622 -18.72 -19.59 -20.97
C GLU A 622 -17.36 -20.31 -20.97
N HIS A 623 -16.35 -19.67 -21.56
CA HIS A 623 -15.01 -20.26 -21.72
C HIS A 623 -14.20 -20.24 -20.41
N LEU A 624 -14.23 -19.17 -19.61
CA LEU A 624 -13.52 -19.11 -18.33
C LEU A 624 -14.15 -20.04 -17.29
N LEU A 625 -15.48 -20.18 -17.25
CA LEU A 625 -16.15 -21.12 -16.36
C LEU A 625 -15.85 -22.57 -16.76
N ALA A 626 -15.86 -22.89 -18.06
CA ALA A 626 -15.41 -24.21 -18.54
C ALA A 626 -13.95 -24.47 -18.17
N ALA A 627 -13.07 -23.48 -18.34
CA ALA A 627 -11.63 -23.51 -18.06
C ALA A 627 -11.23 -23.40 -16.58
N ALA A 628 -12.18 -23.35 -15.64
CA ALA A 628 -11.88 -23.20 -14.22
C ALA A 628 -10.99 -24.36 -13.70
N PRO A 629 -9.91 -24.05 -12.96
CA PRO A 629 -8.89 -25.02 -12.57
C PRO A 629 -9.42 -26.08 -11.60
N HIS A 630 -8.73 -27.21 -11.51
CA HIS A 630 -9.02 -28.28 -10.55
C HIS A 630 -8.47 -27.94 -9.15
N SER A 631 -7.52 -27.02 -9.04
CA SER A 631 -6.99 -26.56 -7.75
C SER A 631 -8.07 -25.87 -6.88
N GLY A 632 -8.28 -26.44 -5.69
CA GLY A 632 -9.18 -25.92 -4.66
C GLY A 632 -10.62 -26.45 -4.75
N GLN A 633 -11.62 -25.56 -4.70
CA GLN A 633 -13.03 -25.91 -4.93
C GLN A 633 -13.54 -25.25 -6.23
N PRO A 634 -13.53 -25.97 -7.37
CA PRO A 634 -13.81 -25.36 -8.68
C PRO A 634 -15.20 -24.71 -8.79
N ARG A 635 -16.21 -25.23 -8.06
CA ARG A 635 -17.55 -24.63 -7.98
C ARG A 635 -17.50 -23.18 -7.49
N TYR A 636 -16.73 -22.90 -6.45
CA TYR A 636 -16.68 -21.56 -5.86
C TYR A 636 -15.75 -20.63 -6.63
N SER A 637 -14.64 -21.15 -7.19
CA SER A 637 -13.83 -20.41 -8.17
C SER A 637 -14.71 -19.93 -9.35
N ARG A 638 -15.62 -20.78 -9.86
CA ARG A 638 -16.62 -20.39 -10.87
C ARG A 638 -17.60 -19.31 -10.39
N CYS A 639 -18.09 -19.40 -9.15
CA CYS A 639 -18.99 -18.39 -8.58
C CYS A 639 -18.33 -17.01 -8.50
N TYR A 640 -17.09 -16.93 -8.00
CA TYR A 640 -16.37 -15.67 -7.92
C TYR A 640 -15.92 -15.15 -9.29
N ALA A 641 -15.57 -16.02 -10.23
CA ALA A 641 -15.33 -15.62 -11.62
C ALA A 641 -16.57 -14.97 -12.25
N ARG A 642 -17.75 -15.57 -12.04
CA ARG A 642 -19.03 -15.00 -12.48
C ARG A 642 -19.33 -13.66 -11.81
N LEU A 643 -19.06 -13.50 -10.51
CA LEU A 643 -19.22 -12.20 -9.82
C LEU A 643 -18.24 -11.13 -10.32
N THR A 644 -16.99 -11.51 -10.64
CA THR A 644 -16.02 -10.62 -11.30
C THR A 644 -16.51 -10.16 -12.68
N LEU A 645 -17.15 -11.04 -13.47
CA LEU A 645 -17.71 -10.69 -14.78
C LEU A 645 -19.03 -9.90 -14.65
N ALA A 646 -19.84 -10.15 -13.63
CA ALA A 646 -21.03 -9.35 -13.30
C ALA A 646 -20.69 -7.88 -13.04
N TRP A 647 -19.58 -7.61 -12.37
CA TRP A 647 -19.06 -6.25 -12.16
C TRP A 647 -18.66 -5.57 -13.47
N ALA A 648 -18.10 -6.32 -14.44
CA ALA A 648 -17.81 -5.79 -15.77
C ALA A 648 -19.10 -5.48 -16.56
N HIS A 649 -20.10 -6.38 -16.54
CA HIS A 649 -21.41 -6.11 -17.14
C HIS A 649 -22.09 -4.87 -16.51
N ALA A 650 -22.08 -4.75 -15.19
CA ALA A 650 -22.56 -3.57 -14.47
C ALA A 650 -21.82 -2.28 -14.88
N SER A 651 -20.49 -2.33 -14.99
CA SER A 651 -19.67 -1.18 -15.40
C SER A 651 -19.91 -0.73 -16.86
N LEU A 652 -20.38 -1.64 -17.72
CA LEU A 652 -20.87 -1.33 -19.08
C LEU A 652 -22.33 -0.83 -19.13
N GLY A 653 -23.04 -0.80 -17.98
CA GLY A 653 -24.46 -0.46 -17.89
C GLY A 653 -25.39 -1.58 -18.38
N ILE A 654 -25.06 -2.84 -18.08
CA ILE A 654 -25.76 -4.04 -18.54
C ILE A 654 -26.27 -4.83 -17.32
N ASP A 655 -27.43 -4.44 -16.82
CA ASP A 655 -27.97 -4.89 -15.54
C ASP A 655 -28.41 -6.37 -15.51
N GLU A 656 -29.06 -6.88 -16.56
CA GLU A 656 -29.68 -8.21 -16.55
C GLU A 656 -28.67 -9.35 -16.33
N PRO A 657 -27.52 -9.44 -17.04
CA PRO A 657 -26.48 -10.43 -16.75
C PRO A 657 -25.85 -10.24 -15.37
N ALA A 658 -25.66 -8.99 -14.92
CA ALA A 658 -25.08 -8.72 -13.60
C ALA A 658 -25.99 -9.19 -12.46
N GLN A 659 -27.30 -8.97 -12.58
CA GLN A 659 -28.32 -9.45 -11.65
C GLN A 659 -28.45 -10.98 -11.68
N ALA A 660 -28.54 -11.59 -12.87
CA ALA A 660 -28.60 -13.05 -13.02
C ALA A 660 -27.34 -13.73 -12.46
N ALA A 661 -26.18 -13.08 -12.60
CA ALA A 661 -24.92 -13.54 -12.03
C ALA A 661 -24.89 -13.47 -10.49
N LEU A 662 -25.40 -12.39 -9.90
CA LEU A 662 -25.60 -12.26 -8.45
C LEU A 662 -26.52 -13.35 -7.90
N GLU A 663 -27.64 -13.63 -8.58
CA GLU A 663 -28.60 -14.65 -8.18
C GLU A 663 -28.01 -16.07 -8.30
N ALA A 664 -27.39 -16.40 -9.43
CA ALA A 664 -26.74 -17.71 -9.63
C ALA A 664 -25.60 -17.95 -8.64
N ALA A 665 -24.77 -16.94 -8.35
CA ALA A 665 -23.73 -17.05 -7.33
C ALA A 665 -24.32 -17.18 -5.90
N ARG A 666 -25.48 -16.57 -5.64
CA ARG A 666 -26.17 -16.70 -4.34
C ARG A 666 -26.70 -18.12 -4.12
N ASP A 667 -27.23 -18.76 -5.16
CA ASP A 667 -27.75 -20.13 -5.03
C ASP A 667 -26.64 -21.21 -5.02
N ASP A 668 -25.46 -20.90 -5.56
CA ASP A 668 -24.31 -21.83 -5.57
C ASP A 668 -23.40 -21.76 -4.32
N LEU A 669 -23.35 -20.63 -3.59
CA LEU A 669 -22.38 -20.41 -2.49
C LEU A 669 -22.89 -20.87 -1.10
N PRO A 670 -22.03 -21.51 -0.27
CA PRO A 670 -22.41 -21.99 1.06
C PRO A 670 -22.38 -20.83 2.09
N PHE A 671 -23.52 -20.15 2.25
CA PHE A 671 -23.67 -19.01 3.16
C PHE A 671 -23.62 -19.34 4.66
N ASP A 672 -23.58 -20.62 5.03
CA ASP A 672 -23.23 -21.07 6.38
C ASP A 672 -21.75 -20.78 6.71
N ASP A 673 -20.87 -20.83 5.70
CA ASP A 673 -19.49 -20.38 5.83
C ASP A 673 -19.41 -18.83 5.80
N PRO A 674 -18.83 -18.18 6.82
CA PRO A 674 -18.77 -16.73 6.91
C PRO A 674 -17.83 -16.09 5.88
N ILE A 675 -16.85 -16.81 5.34
CA ILE A 675 -15.94 -16.32 4.28
C ILE A 675 -16.73 -16.09 3.00
N HIS A 676 -17.58 -17.05 2.62
CA HIS A 676 -18.43 -16.94 1.45
C HIS A 676 -19.49 -15.84 1.59
N ARG A 677 -20.05 -15.67 2.79
CA ARG A 677 -21.02 -14.61 3.08
C ARG A 677 -20.42 -13.20 2.99
N VAL A 678 -19.25 -12.97 3.59
CA VAL A 678 -18.55 -11.67 3.52
C VAL A 678 -18.08 -11.37 2.10
N LEU A 679 -17.49 -12.34 1.39
CA LEU A 679 -17.02 -12.12 0.01
C LEU A 679 -18.16 -11.84 -0.96
N PHE A 680 -19.30 -12.54 -0.87
CA PHE A 680 -20.48 -12.21 -1.65
C PHE A 680 -21.02 -10.81 -1.28
N GLY A 681 -21.00 -10.43 0.00
CA GLY A 681 -21.36 -9.09 0.46
C GLY A 681 -20.50 -7.99 -0.19
N LEU A 682 -19.19 -8.21 -0.27
CA LEU A 682 -18.23 -7.29 -0.91
C LEU A 682 -18.42 -7.24 -2.43
N TYR A 683 -18.50 -8.39 -3.12
CA TYR A 683 -18.76 -8.44 -4.56
C TYR A 683 -20.08 -7.74 -4.93
N ARG A 684 -21.16 -8.02 -4.20
CA ARG A 684 -22.46 -7.35 -4.40
C ARG A 684 -22.34 -5.84 -4.19
N ALA A 685 -21.60 -5.38 -3.18
CA ALA A 685 -21.36 -3.96 -2.98
C ALA A 685 -20.63 -3.32 -4.18
N ALA A 686 -19.59 -3.98 -4.71
CA ALA A 686 -18.87 -3.50 -5.89
C ALA A 686 -19.72 -3.53 -7.18
N ILE A 687 -20.57 -4.54 -7.35
CA ILE A 687 -21.49 -4.65 -8.50
C ILE A 687 -22.56 -3.55 -8.43
N GLU A 688 -23.24 -3.38 -7.29
CA GLU A 688 -24.23 -2.31 -7.13
C GLU A 688 -23.60 -0.91 -7.19
N ALA A 689 -22.35 -0.75 -6.72
CA ALA A 689 -21.58 0.47 -6.94
C ALA A 689 -21.35 0.73 -8.43
N ALA A 690 -20.95 -0.28 -9.22
CA ALA A 690 -20.78 -0.14 -10.66
C ALA A 690 -22.10 0.17 -11.39
N ARG A 691 -23.21 -0.49 -11.03
CA ARG A 691 -24.57 -0.21 -11.57
C ARG A 691 -25.01 1.23 -11.25
N GLY A 692 -24.86 1.64 -10.00
CA GLY A 692 -25.06 3.02 -9.55
C GLY A 692 -24.01 4.02 -10.05
N GLY A 693 -23.03 3.56 -10.83
CA GLY A 693 -21.91 4.34 -11.37
C GLY A 693 -21.12 5.11 -10.32
N LEU A 694 -20.98 4.56 -9.13
CA LEU A 694 -20.13 5.07 -8.06
C LEU A 694 -18.65 4.76 -8.40
N PRO A 695 -17.67 5.48 -7.82
CA PRO A 695 -16.26 5.11 -7.94
C PRO A 695 -16.00 3.70 -7.41
N GLN A 696 -14.97 3.05 -7.96
CA GLN A 696 -14.52 1.74 -7.50
C GLN A 696 -14.00 1.79 -6.05
N GLU A 697 -13.53 2.96 -5.63
CA GLU A 697 -13.08 3.32 -4.29
C GLU A 697 -14.24 3.59 -3.30
N THR A 698 -15.49 3.29 -3.68
CA THR A 698 -16.63 3.41 -2.77
C THR A 698 -16.53 2.36 -1.65
N PRO A 699 -16.50 2.75 -0.37
CA PRO A 699 -16.38 1.80 0.72
C PRO A 699 -17.65 0.92 0.79
N PRO A 700 -17.52 -0.40 1.03
CA PRO A 700 -18.67 -1.28 1.12
C PRO A 700 -19.59 -0.92 2.32
N PRO A 701 -20.87 -1.33 2.29
CA PRO A 701 -21.85 -1.05 3.34
C PRO A 701 -21.33 -1.42 4.73
N LEU A 702 -21.78 -0.67 5.75
CA LEU A 702 -21.26 -0.80 7.11
C LEU A 702 -21.43 -2.23 7.65
N GLU A 703 -22.54 -2.88 7.33
CA GLU A 703 -22.86 -4.24 7.74
C GLU A 703 -21.82 -5.26 7.23
N VAL A 704 -21.33 -5.07 5.99
CA VAL A 704 -20.32 -5.92 5.37
C VAL A 704 -18.94 -5.66 5.99
N ARG A 705 -18.63 -4.40 6.33
CA ARG A 705 -17.38 -4.03 7.02
C ARG A 705 -17.35 -4.56 8.45
N GLU A 706 -18.44 -4.42 9.20
CA GLU A 706 -18.55 -4.98 10.54
C GLU A 706 -18.52 -6.52 10.51
N GLU A 707 -19.12 -7.19 9.50
CA GLU A 707 -19.02 -8.65 9.39
C GLU A 707 -17.58 -9.11 9.09
N LEU A 708 -16.88 -8.42 8.19
CA LEU A 708 -15.45 -8.62 7.93
C LEU A 708 -14.60 -8.43 9.19
N GLU A 709 -14.91 -7.44 10.04
CA GLU A 709 -14.23 -7.21 11.31
C GLU A 709 -14.54 -8.29 12.36
N ARG A 710 -15.75 -8.86 12.33
CA ARG A 710 -16.19 -9.97 13.20
C ARG A 710 -15.62 -11.33 12.79
N LEU A 711 -15.05 -11.48 11.60
CA LEU A 711 -14.42 -12.73 11.16
C LEU A 711 -13.26 -13.12 12.10
N PRO A 712 -13.15 -14.40 12.53
CA PRO A 712 -11.97 -14.85 13.23
C PRO A 712 -10.73 -14.79 12.31
N ARG A 713 -9.54 -14.74 12.92
CA ARG A 713 -8.29 -14.33 12.25
C ARG A 713 -7.92 -15.16 11.02
N PHE A 714 -8.29 -16.44 10.95
CA PHE A 714 -7.93 -17.32 9.85
C PHE A 714 -8.88 -17.18 8.65
N GLU A 715 -10.16 -17.00 8.95
CA GLU A 715 -11.25 -16.72 8.02
C GLU A 715 -11.03 -15.34 7.39
N ARG A 716 -10.77 -14.33 8.23
CA ARG A 716 -10.38 -12.99 7.80
C ARG A 716 -9.14 -13.00 6.91
N TYR A 717 -8.10 -13.77 7.28
CA TYR A 717 -6.90 -13.91 6.44
C TYR A 717 -7.21 -14.42 5.02
N LYS A 718 -8.15 -15.36 4.84
CA LYS A 718 -8.55 -15.82 3.50
C LYS A 718 -9.27 -14.74 2.70
N VAL A 719 -10.17 -13.99 3.34
CA VAL A 719 -10.87 -12.86 2.73
C VAL A 719 -9.88 -11.76 2.33
N ASP A 720 -9.04 -11.32 3.26
CA ASP A 720 -8.02 -10.30 3.02
C ASP A 720 -6.97 -10.77 2.00
N ARG A 721 -6.67 -12.07 1.87
CA ARG A 721 -5.79 -12.58 0.80
C ARG A 721 -6.38 -12.45 -0.61
N LEU A 722 -7.70 -12.58 -0.77
CA LEU A 722 -8.34 -12.30 -2.06
C LEU A 722 -8.42 -10.79 -2.32
N ARG A 723 -8.77 -9.99 -1.31
CA ARG A 723 -8.82 -8.51 -1.40
C ARG A 723 -7.47 -7.89 -1.76
N ASN A 724 -6.38 -8.39 -1.19
CA ASN A 724 -5.00 -7.98 -1.51
C ASN A 724 -4.46 -8.50 -2.86
N GLN A 725 -5.20 -9.37 -3.56
CA GLN A 725 -4.85 -9.80 -4.93
C GLN A 725 -5.77 -9.26 -6.01
N SER A 726 -6.99 -8.86 -5.63
CA SER A 726 -7.91 -8.11 -6.47
C SER A 726 -7.26 -6.78 -6.86
N LEU A 727 -7.25 -6.48 -8.15
CA LEU A 727 -6.64 -5.27 -8.71
C LEU A 727 -7.58 -4.08 -8.64
N SER A 728 -8.88 -4.36 -8.53
CA SER A 728 -9.96 -3.41 -8.78
C SER A 728 -11.21 -3.68 -7.93
N ILE A 729 -11.77 -4.89 -7.96
CA ILE A 729 -13.15 -5.13 -7.50
C ILE A 729 -13.29 -5.17 -5.97
N LEU A 730 -12.30 -5.74 -5.28
CA LEU A 730 -12.33 -5.96 -3.82
C LEU A 730 -11.21 -5.23 -3.07
N ALA A 731 -10.38 -4.46 -3.77
CA ALA A 731 -9.27 -3.69 -3.21
C ALA A 731 -9.80 -2.59 -2.26
N GLU A 732 -9.10 -2.33 -1.16
CA GLU A 732 -9.46 -1.19 -0.31
C GLU A 732 -9.08 0.15 -0.96
N PRO A 733 -9.88 1.22 -0.75
CA PRO A 733 -9.50 2.57 -1.14
C PRO A 733 -8.12 2.93 -0.57
N GLY A 734 -7.17 3.27 -1.45
CA GLY A 734 -5.77 3.53 -1.09
C GLY A 734 -4.83 2.31 -1.11
N MET A 735 -5.33 1.08 -1.05
CA MET A 735 -4.53 -0.15 -1.15
C MET A 735 -4.23 -0.59 -2.59
N ALA A 736 -4.98 -0.09 -3.58
CA ALA A 736 -4.82 -0.48 -4.99
C ALA A 736 -3.51 0.04 -5.64
N ASP A 737 -2.89 1.08 -5.08
CA ASP A 737 -1.54 1.53 -5.49
C ASP A 737 -0.76 2.03 -4.25
N PRO A 738 -0.19 1.13 -3.44
CA PRO A 738 0.52 1.50 -2.22
C PRO A 738 1.78 2.32 -2.49
N PHE A 739 2.36 2.24 -3.70
CA PHE A 739 3.53 3.04 -4.08
C PHE A 739 3.12 4.48 -4.38
N HIS A 740 2.06 4.68 -5.17
CA HIS A 740 1.48 6.02 -5.35
C HIS A 740 1.04 6.59 -4.00
N ALA A 741 0.30 5.82 -3.18
CA ALA A 741 -0.12 6.24 -1.84
C ALA A 741 1.07 6.59 -0.92
N PHE A 742 2.16 5.81 -0.95
CA PHE A 742 3.39 6.10 -0.20
C PHE A 742 4.03 7.43 -0.64
N VAL A 743 4.16 7.65 -1.96
CA VAL A 743 4.60 8.93 -2.54
C VAL A 743 3.60 10.08 -2.28
N LEU A 744 2.35 9.76 -1.92
CA LEU A 744 1.37 10.74 -1.44
C LEU A 744 1.47 10.99 0.08
N THR A 745 2.05 10.09 0.87
CA THR A 745 2.29 10.26 2.32
C THR A 745 3.67 10.83 2.64
N GLU A 746 4.69 10.68 1.79
CA GLU A 746 5.95 11.43 1.87
C GLU A 746 5.79 12.91 1.45
N ARG A 747 4.57 13.41 1.26
CA ARG A 747 4.33 14.81 0.88
C ARG A 747 4.60 15.76 2.04
N PRO A 748 5.34 16.86 1.84
CA PRO A 748 5.39 17.93 2.82
C PRO A 748 4.02 18.64 2.92
N ASP A 749 3.69 19.12 4.13
CA ASP A 749 2.41 19.76 4.48
C ASP A 749 2.18 21.14 3.81
N LEU A 750 1.95 21.14 2.49
CA LEU A 750 1.35 22.27 1.77
C LEU A 750 -0.20 22.33 1.76
N PRO A 751 -1.00 21.23 1.85
CA PRO A 751 -2.45 21.27 1.57
C PRO A 751 -3.31 21.82 2.72
N ALA A 752 -2.77 22.81 3.44
CA ALA A 752 -3.45 23.54 4.51
C ALA A 752 -3.17 25.06 4.50
N LEU A 753 -2.28 25.55 3.62
CA LEU A 753 -1.94 26.97 3.50
C LEU A 753 -3.02 27.73 2.71
N ALA A 754 -3.34 28.95 3.14
CA ALA A 754 -4.17 29.85 2.34
C ALA A 754 -3.42 30.26 1.04
N PRO A 755 -4.11 30.66 -0.05
CA PRO A 755 -3.46 31.11 -1.28
C PRO A 755 -2.45 32.26 -1.08
N GLU A 756 -2.73 33.15 -0.11
CA GLU A 756 -1.83 34.25 0.29
C GLU A 756 -0.53 33.77 0.95
N GLU A 757 -0.53 32.61 1.60
CA GLU A 757 0.60 31.99 2.30
C GLU A 757 1.36 31.01 1.40
N LEU A 758 0.64 30.33 0.51
CA LEU A 758 1.17 29.36 -0.44
C LEU A 758 2.21 29.99 -1.37
N LEU A 759 1.91 31.14 -1.98
CA LEU A 759 2.83 31.80 -2.91
C LEU A 759 4.19 32.17 -2.27
N PRO A 760 4.25 32.83 -1.09
CA PRO A 760 5.50 33.00 -0.34
C PRO A 760 6.25 31.70 -0.06
N GLU A 761 5.56 30.64 0.37
CA GLU A 761 6.18 29.35 0.71
C GLU A 761 6.74 28.62 -0.53
N LEU A 762 6.03 28.64 -1.67
CA LEU A 762 6.54 28.06 -2.92
C LEU A 762 7.75 28.83 -3.46
N ARG A 763 7.77 30.17 -3.32
CA ARG A 763 8.95 30.97 -3.66
C ARG A 763 10.12 30.65 -2.73
N ARG A 764 9.89 30.58 -1.40
CA ARG A 764 10.92 30.16 -0.42
C ARG A 764 11.53 28.81 -0.80
N ARG A 765 10.70 27.78 -1.08
CA ARG A 765 11.19 26.44 -1.47
C ARG A 765 12.02 26.43 -2.75
N LEU A 766 11.73 27.30 -3.73
CA LEU A 766 12.56 27.46 -4.93
C LEU A 766 13.83 28.27 -4.68
N ASP A 767 13.80 29.27 -3.80
CA ASP A 767 14.95 30.12 -3.46
C ASP A 767 15.95 29.39 -2.54
N GLU A 768 15.46 28.53 -1.65
CA GLU A 768 16.23 27.74 -0.68
C GLU A 768 16.56 26.31 -1.16
N LEU A 769 16.14 25.94 -2.37
CA LEU A 769 16.27 24.58 -2.95
C LEU A 769 17.70 24.03 -2.91
N ALA A 770 18.71 24.88 -3.15
CA ALA A 770 20.12 24.49 -3.11
C ALA A 770 20.63 24.10 -1.70
N SER A 771 19.81 24.30 -0.67
CA SER A 771 20.06 23.94 0.73
C SER A 771 19.02 22.98 1.34
N GLU A 772 17.96 22.61 0.62
CA GLU A 772 17.03 21.56 1.03
C GLU A 772 17.69 20.17 0.91
N GLU A 773 17.49 19.30 1.91
CA GLU A 773 18.11 17.96 1.96
C GLU A 773 17.45 16.97 0.98
N ASP A 774 16.15 17.13 0.70
CA ASP A 774 15.43 16.41 -0.36
C ASP A 774 14.86 17.42 -1.39
N GLN A 775 15.67 17.72 -2.41
CA GLN A 775 15.30 18.61 -3.52
C GLN A 775 14.15 18.05 -4.37
N ARG A 776 14.00 16.72 -4.44
CA ARG A 776 12.92 16.02 -5.15
C ARG A 776 11.58 16.33 -4.49
N LEU A 777 11.46 16.20 -3.16
CA LEU A 777 10.24 16.54 -2.42
C LEU A 777 9.94 18.04 -2.47
N ALA A 778 10.96 18.90 -2.36
CA ALA A 778 10.78 20.35 -2.48
C ALA A 778 10.20 20.74 -3.86
N LEU A 779 10.74 20.20 -4.96
CA LEU A 779 10.24 20.45 -6.31
C LEU A 779 8.87 19.83 -6.58
N LEU A 780 8.62 18.60 -6.11
CA LEU A 780 7.29 17.98 -6.20
C LEU A 780 6.23 18.80 -5.44
N ALA A 781 6.58 19.40 -4.31
CA ALA A 781 5.70 20.29 -3.56
C ALA A 781 5.35 21.57 -4.35
N VAL A 782 6.36 22.20 -4.97
CA VAL A 782 6.17 23.39 -5.81
C VAL A 782 5.31 23.10 -7.04
N LEU A 783 5.58 22.02 -7.77
CA LEU A 783 4.79 21.62 -8.94
C LEU A 783 3.31 21.36 -8.60
N GLN A 784 3.04 20.85 -7.40
CA GLN A 784 1.67 20.62 -6.93
C GLN A 784 0.98 21.92 -6.51
N GLY A 785 1.66 22.79 -5.75
CA GLY A 785 1.12 24.08 -5.33
C GLY A 785 0.90 25.07 -6.49
N VAL A 786 1.70 24.99 -7.54
CA VAL A 786 1.55 25.77 -8.79
C VAL A 786 0.14 25.68 -9.39
N VAL A 787 -0.50 24.53 -9.29
CA VAL A 787 -1.85 24.28 -9.84
C VAL A 787 -2.94 25.03 -9.05
N ALA A 788 -2.65 25.50 -7.83
CA ALA A 788 -3.58 26.24 -6.97
C ALA A 788 -3.39 27.78 -7.02
N LEU A 789 -2.50 28.29 -7.87
CA LEU A 789 -2.25 29.73 -8.06
C LEU A 789 -2.98 30.27 -9.31
N ASP A 790 -2.96 31.59 -9.48
CA ASP A 790 -3.37 32.23 -10.74
C ASP A 790 -2.45 31.78 -11.90
N GLU A 791 -2.96 31.82 -13.13
CA GLU A 791 -2.24 31.32 -14.31
C GLU A 791 -0.87 31.98 -14.50
N ALA A 792 -0.73 33.28 -14.23
CA ALA A 792 0.52 34.00 -14.48
C ALA A 792 1.59 33.66 -13.43
N THR A 793 1.23 33.68 -12.14
CA THR A 793 2.16 33.34 -11.06
C THR A 793 2.47 31.85 -11.02
N GLY A 794 1.47 30.99 -11.30
CA GLY A 794 1.66 29.55 -11.44
C GLY A 794 2.69 29.21 -12.52
N ILE A 795 2.65 29.91 -13.67
CA ILE A 795 3.63 29.70 -14.76
C ILE A 795 5.03 30.19 -14.37
N GLU A 796 5.18 31.34 -13.69
CA GLU A 796 6.49 31.82 -13.20
C GLU A 796 7.18 30.74 -12.36
N LEU A 797 6.46 30.18 -11.38
CA LEU A 797 7.02 29.17 -10.49
C LEU A 797 7.18 27.81 -11.17
N PHE A 798 6.30 27.47 -12.12
CA PHE A 798 6.40 26.26 -12.92
C PHE A 798 7.67 26.25 -13.78
N GLU A 799 7.95 27.33 -14.52
CA GLU A 799 9.14 27.42 -15.38
C GLU A 799 10.43 27.39 -14.55
N ARG A 800 10.43 28.03 -13.37
CA ARG A 800 11.53 27.93 -12.40
C ARG A 800 11.72 26.52 -11.84
N ALA A 801 10.65 25.84 -11.46
CA ALA A 801 10.70 24.47 -10.96
C ALA A 801 11.17 23.48 -12.03
N VAL A 802 10.71 23.64 -13.28
CA VAL A 802 11.16 22.85 -14.43
C VAL A 802 12.65 23.03 -14.69
N ALA A 803 13.17 24.26 -14.65
CA ALA A 803 14.59 24.51 -14.85
C ALA A 803 15.44 23.78 -13.79
N ALA A 804 15.11 23.93 -12.51
CA ALA A 804 15.82 23.25 -11.42
C ALA A 804 15.67 21.71 -11.48
N ALA A 805 14.50 21.21 -11.91
CA ALA A 805 14.27 19.77 -12.06
C ALA A 805 15.09 19.13 -13.20
N VAL A 806 15.44 19.89 -14.25
CA VAL A 806 16.33 19.41 -15.32
C VAL A 806 17.77 19.24 -14.81
N ASP A 807 18.23 20.12 -13.91
CA ASP A 807 19.58 20.13 -13.36
C ASP A 807 19.83 19.08 -12.24
N LEU A 808 18.79 18.38 -11.76
CA LEU A 808 18.93 17.28 -10.79
C LEU A 808 19.83 16.16 -11.34
N GLU A 809 20.92 15.80 -10.64
CA GLU A 809 21.91 14.84 -11.14
C GLU A 809 21.35 13.41 -11.26
N ALA A 810 20.65 12.93 -10.22
CA ALA A 810 20.20 11.54 -10.13
C ALA A 810 18.92 11.27 -10.94
N PRO A 811 18.88 10.20 -11.77
CA PRO A 811 17.66 9.79 -12.48
C PRO A 811 16.47 9.50 -11.57
N ASP A 812 16.74 8.90 -10.39
CA ASP A 812 15.75 8.50 -9.39
C ASP A 812 15.01 9.70 -8.77
N ASP A 813 15.68 10.85 -8.67
CA ASP A 813 15.08 12.13 -8.24
C ASP A 813 14.47 12.90 -9.42
N ARG A 814 15.17 12.93 -10.56
CA ARG A 814 14.79 13.72 -11.75
C ARG A 814 13.53 13.19 -12.43
N VAL A 815 13.37 11.88 -12.58
CA VAL A 815 12.24 11.31 -13.34
C VAL A 815 10.88 11.52 -12.66
N PRO A 816 10.69 11.33 -11.34
CA PRO A 816 9.45 11.69 -10.66
C PRO A 816 9.06 13.16 -10.87
N VAL A 817 10.01 14.08 -10.65
CA VAL A 817 9.77 15.53 -10.74
C VAL A 817 9.41 15.93 -12.18
N LEU A 818 10.17 15.47 -13.18
CA LEU A 818 9.88 15.77 -14.59
C LEU A 818 8.59 15.09 -15.08
N THR A 819 8.20 13.93 -14.52
CA THR A 819 6.91 13.28 -14.84
C THR A 819 5.74 14.09 -14.30
N GLU A 820 5.80 14.54 -13.04
CA GLU A 820 4.80 15.46 -12.48
C GLU A 820 4.76 16.76 -13.28
N ALA A 821 5.91 17.31 -13.70
CA ALA A 821 5.97 18.52 -14.51
C ALA A 821 5.28 18.38 -15.88
N VAL A 822 5.37 17.22 -16.54
CA VAL A 822 4.57 16.95 -17.76
C VAL A 822 3.08 16.86 -17.44
N GLY A 823 2.70 16.28 -16.28
CA GLY A 823 1.31 16.27 -15.80
C GLY A 823 0.75 17.67 -15.51
N VAL A 824 1.55 18.55 -14.89
CA VAL A 824 1.20 19.95 -14.62
C VAL A 824 1.13 20.76 -15.92
N ALA A 825 2.08 20.59 -16.84
CA ALA A 825 2.02 21.20 -18.17
C ALA A 825 0.77 20.78 -18.96
N ALA A 826 0.31 19.54 -18.80
CA ALA A 826 -0.94 19.05 -19.37
C ALA A 826 -2.17 19.70 -18.72
N ALA A 827 -2.21 19.81 -17.38
CA ALA A 827 -3.31 20.47 -16.65
C ALA A 827 -3.42 21.97 -16.97
N LEU A 828 -2.28 22.65 -17.13
CA LEU A 828 -2.17 24.06 -17.52
C LEU A 828 -2.26 24.28 -19.05
N ARG A 829 -2.45 23.21 -19.84
CA ARG A 829 -2.51 23.25 -21.32
C ARG A 829 -1.34 24.03 -21.95
N ARG A 830 -0.12 23.77 -21.47
CA ARG A 830 1.15 24.35 -21.95
C ARG A 830 1.99 23.32 -22.73
N PRO A 831 1.60 22.96 -23.98
CA PRO A 831 2.29 21.93 -24.76
C PRO A 831 3.74 22.31 -25.10
N HIS A 832 4.06 23.60 -25.19
CA HIS A 832 5.44 24.05 -25.37
C HIS A 832 6.34 23.66 -24.18
N ALA A 833 5.85 23.77 -22.94
CA ALA A 833 6.65 23.46 -21.76
C ALA A 833 6.83 21.95 -21.57
N ALA A 834 5.78 21.15 -21.81
CA ALA A 834 5.91 19.69 -21.89
C ALA A 834 6.96 19.25 -22.95
N LYS A 835 7.01 19.95 -24.10
CA LYS A 835 8.03 19.74 -25.13
C LYS A 835 9.45 20.14 -24.71
N ILE A 836 9.62 21.09 -23.78
CA ILE A 836 10.92 21.45 -23.19
C ILE A 836 11.38 20.40 -22.16
N ILE A 837 10.45 19.83 -21.39
CA ILE A 837 10.74 18.80 -20.37
C ILE A 837 11.16 17.46 -21.00
N LEU A 838 10.50 17.07 -22.10
CA LEU A 838 10.61 15.74 -22.71
C LEU A 838 12.05 15.23 -22.97
N PRO A 839 13.00 16.03 -23.50
CA PRO A 839 14.38 15.58 -23.69
C PRO A 839 15.07 15.17 -22.38
N ALA A 840 14.94 15.97 -21.32
CA ALA A 840 15.54 15.67 -20.01
C ALA A 840 14.87 14.48 -19.31
N LEU A 841 13.54 14.36 -19.46
CA LEU A 841 12.78 13.21 -19.00
C LEU A 841 13.18 11.92 -19.75
N SER A 842 13.43 11.99 -21.06
CA SER A 842 13.92 10.86 -21.86
C SER A 842 15.28 10.36 -21.38
N VAL A 843 16.23 11.27 -21.13
CA VAL A 843 17.56 10.93 -20.57
C VAL A 843 17.43 10.35 -19.15
N GLY A 844 16.53 10.89 -18.32
CA GLY A 844 16.21 10.32 -17.01
C GLY A 844 15.65 8.90 -17.10
N LEU A 845 14.66 8.66 -17.96
CA LEU A 845 14.02 7.35 -18.12
C LEU A 845 14.98 6.29 -18.68
N HIS A 846 15.88 6.64 -19.60
CA HIS A 846 16.96 5.74 -20.03
C HIS A 846 17.94 5.45 -18.88
N GLY A 847 18.35 6.46 -18.12
CA GLY A 847 19.25 6.28 -16.96
C GLY A 847 18.65 5.47 -15.81
N LEU A 848 17.32 5.47 -15.64
CA LEU A 848 16.60 4.55 -14.76
C LEU A 848 16.56 3.12 -15.35
N LEU A 849 16.20 3.00 -16.63
CA LEU A 849 16.09 1.73 -17.33
C LEU A 849 17.41 0.93 -17.35
N GLU A 850 18.55 1.62 -17.41
CA GLU A 850 19.89 1.03 -17.30
C GLU A 850 20.23 0.53 -15.88
N ARG A 851 19.58 1.07 -14.84
CA ARG A 851 19.78 0.71 -13.42
C ARG A 851 18.84 -0.41 -12.98
N ASP A 852 17.54 -0.20 -13.19
CA ASP A 852 16.47 -1.15 -12.93
C ASP A 852 15.32 -0.93 -13.94
N PRO A 853 15.10 -1.86 -14.88
CA PRO A 853 13.95 -1.80 -15.79
C PRO A 853 12.57 -1.78 -15.11
N GLN A 854 12.43 -2.24 -13.87
CA GLN A 854 11.13 -2.23 -13.17
C GLN A 854 10.77 -0.82 -12.68
N SER A 855 11.75 -0.02 -12.26
CA SER A 855 11.59 1.34 -11.74
C SER A 855 10.76 2.28 -12.63
N ILE A 856 10.78 2.10 -13.95
CA ILE A 856 10.05 2.99 -14.88
C ILE A 856 8.54 2.73 -14.94
N LYS A 857 8.04 1.64 -14.33
CA LYS A 857 6.63 1.21 -14.40
C LYS A 857 5.59 2.24 -13.93
N PRO A 858 5.82 3.08 -12.91
CA PRO A 858 4.87 4.12 -12.52
C PRO A 858 4.74 5.22 -13.59
N PHE A 859 5.86 5.68 -14.15
CA PHE A 859 5.87 6.84 -15.06
C PHE A 859 5.24 6.51 -16.42
N ILE A 860 5.49 5.30 -16.96
CA ILE A 860 4.90 4.86 -18.24
C ILE A 860 3.38 4.67 -18.18
N ARG A 861 2.78 4.56 -16.97
CA ARG A 861 1.32 4.55 -16.77
C ARG A 861 0.71 5.94 -16.90
N VAL A 862 1.40 6.98 -16.44
CA VAL A 862 0.89 8.37 -16.37
C VAL A 862 1.17 9.16 -17.64
N LEU A 863 2.38 9.02 -18.19
CA LEU A 863 2.86 9.86 -19.29
C LEU A 863 2.00 9.82 -20.57
N PRO A 864 1.43 8.68 -21.04
CA PRO A 864 0.67 8.67 -22.29
C PRO A 864 -0.53 9.64 -22.30
N ARG A 865 -1.29 9.72 -21.19
CA ARG A 865 -2.44 10.63 -21.08
C ARG A 865 -1.99 12.09 -21.01
N ALA A 866 -0.95 12.39 -20.24
CA ALA A 866 -0.40 13.75 -20.16
C ALA A 866 0.15 14.23 -21.52
N LEU A 867 0.78 13.33 -22.30
CA LEU A 867 1.27 13.63 -23.65
C LEU A 867 0.13 13.79 -24.67
N ALA A 868 -0.94 13.01 -24.58
CA ALA A 868 -2.14 13.20 -25.39
C ALA A 868 -2.80 14.56 -25.12
N ARG A 869 -2.95 14.96 -23.85
CA ARG A 869 -3.46 16.28 -23.42
C ARG A 869 -2.65 17.47 -23.95
N CYS A 870 -1.37 17.28 -24.25
CA CYS A 870 -0.50 18.30 -24.84
C CYS A 870 -0.40 18.24 -26.38
N ASP A 871 -1.17 17.39 -27.08
CA ASP A 871 -0.97 17.10 -28.52
C ASP A 871 0.48 16.66 -28.86
N LEU A 872 1.14 16.00 -27.89
CA LEU A 872 2.52 15.51 -28.00
C LEU A 872 2.59 14.01 -28.28
N ALA A 873 1.50 13.41 -28.79
CA ALA A 873 1.46 11.99 -29.16
C ALA A 873 2.60 11.59 -30.13
N GLY A 874 3.02 12.50 -31.03
CA GLY A 874 4.19 12.29 -31.88
C GLY A 874 5.50 12.10 -31.11
N ALA A 875 5.77 12.96 -30.12
CA ALA A 875 6.95 12.86 -29.27
C ALA A 875 6.84 11.70 -28.26
N GLY A 876 5.63 11.34 -27.84
CA GLY A 876 5.37 10.13 -27.06
C GLY A 876 5.75 8.85 -27.83
N ARG A 877 5.46 8.78 -29.14
CA ARG A 877 5.88 7.64 -29.98
C ARG A 877 7.40 7.50 -30.07
N GLU A 878 8.11 8.63 -30.15
CA GLU A 878 9.59 8.66 -30.14
C GLU A 878 10.16 8.23 -28.78
N LEU A 879 9.60 8.73 -27.68
CA LEU A 879 10.00 8.39 -26.30
C LEU A 879 9.76 6.90 -25.99
N PHE A 880 8.53 6.40 -26.14
CA PHE A 880 8.21 5.01 -25.81
C PHE A 880 8.82 4.03 -26.83
N GLY A 881 9.01 4.45 -28.08
CA GLY A 881 9.74 3.69 -29.10
C GLY A 881 11.20 3.46 -28.71
N SER A 882 11.94 4.54 -28.43
CA SER A 882 13.36 4.47 -28.02
C SER A 882 13.56 3.69 -26.72
N LEU A 883 12.74 3.94 -25.68
CA LEU A 883 12.80 3.16 -24.43
C LEU A 883 12.53 1.66 -24.67
N ARG A 884 11.55 1.31 -25.51
CA ARG A 884 11.26 -0.09 -25.90
C ARG A 884 12.39 -0.73 -26.71
N GLU A 885 13.18 0.05 -27.44
CA GLU A 885 14.35 -0.45 -28.18
C GLU A 885 15.57 -0.60 -27.26
N ALA A 886 15.72 0.26 -26.24
CA ALA A 886 16.76 0.14 -25.21
C ALA A 886 16.56 -1.05 -24.25
N VAL A 887 15.31 -1.46 -23.96
CA VAL A 887 15.05 -2.63 -23.11
C VAL A 887 15.53 -3.93 -23.78
N ALA A 888 16.59 -4.57 -23.27
CA ALA A 888 17.02 -5.88 -23.75
C ALA A 888 15.87 -6.92 -23.70
N VAL A 889 15.76 -7.79 -24.71
CA VAL A 889 14.74 -8.85 -24.76
C VAL A 889 15.18 -10.01 -23.87
N SER A 890 14.64 -10.08 -22.63
CA SER A 890 14.98 -11.12 -21.65
C SER A 890 13.74 -11.67 -20.93
N HIS A 891 13.95 -12.59 -19.99
CA HIS A 891 12.87 -13.07 -19.14
C HIS A 891 12.33 -11.98 -18.21
N GLU A 892 13.22 -11.30 -17.49
CA GLU A 892 12.91 -10.29 -16.46
C GLU A 892 12.25 -9.02 -17.03
N THR A 893 12.63 -8.61 -18.25
CA THR A 893 12.21 -7.34 -18.85
C THR A 893 10.88 -7.38 -19.59
N ALA A 894 10.30 -8.56 -19.86
CA ALA A 894 9.14 -8.65 -20.76
C ALA A 894 7.92 -7.87 -20.28
N THR A 895 7.63 -7.85 -18.98
CA THR A 895 6.50 -7.05 -18.44
C THR A 895 6.73 -5.54 -18.60
N VAL A 896 7.99 -5.09 -18.62
CA VAL A 896 8.39 -3.71 -18.91
C VAL A 896 8.23 -3.41 -20.41
N ARG A 897 8.69 -4.31 -21.29
CA ARG A 897 8.50 -4.19 -22.75
C ARG A 897 7.02 -4.09 -23.13
N LEU A 898 6.16 -4.90 -22.50
CA LEU A 898 4.72 -4.92 -22.75
C LEU A 898 4.05 -3.63 -22.26
N ARG A 899 4.36 -3.14 -21.05
CA ARG A 899 3.82 -1.86 -20.57
C ARG A 899 4.34 -0.65 -21.36
N LEU A 900 5.60 -0.67 -21.84
CA LEU A 900 6.12 0.33 -22.79
C LEU A 900 5.41 0.26 -24.15
N ALA A 901 5.06 -0.94 -24.62
CA ALA A 901 4.26 -1.09 -25.83
C ALA A 901 2.82 -0.60 -25.62
N GLY A 902 2.21 -0.81 -24.45
CA GLY A 902 0.90 -0.23 -24.10
C GLY A 902 0.95 1.30 -24.11
N ALA A 903 1.95 1.88 -23.45
CA ALA A 903 2.21 3.32 -23.48
C ALA A 903 2.40 3.88 -24.91
N LEU A 904 3.12 3.16 -25.77
CA LEU A 904 3.29 3.47 -27.19
C LEU A 904 1.98 3.36 -27.99
N GLY A 905 1.15 2.35 -27.70
CA GLY A 905 -0.17 2.16 -28.28
C GLY A 905 -1.12 3.31 -27.94
N SER A 906 -1.13 3.75 -26.69
CA SER A 906 -1.93 4.89 -26.20
C SER A 906 -1.58 6.23 -26.86
N VAL A 907 -0.42 6.34 -27.53
CA VAL A 907 -0.03 7.48 -28.37
C VAL A 907 0.01 7.15 -29.88
N GLY A 908 -0.63 6.05 -30.30
CA GLY A 908 -0.84 5.69 -31.70
C GLY A 908 0.34 4.99 -32.40
N GLY A 909 1.20 4.29 -31.66
CA GLY A 909 2.24 3.41 -32.22
C GLY A 909 1.82 1.94 -32.27
N SER A 910 2.51 1.12 -33.09
CA SER A 910 2.17 -0.31 -33.25
C SER A 910 2.70 -1.19 -32.10
N VAL A 911 1.83 -2.10 -31.65
CA VAL A 911 2.04 -3.03 -30.52
C VAL A 911 1.97 -4.51 -30.90
N GLU A 912 1.49 -4.84 -32.10
CA GLU A 912 1.23 -6.20 -32.61
C GLU A 912 2.40 -7.16 -32.35
N GLY A 913 3.62 -6.72 -32.67
CA GLY A 913 4.84 -7.52 -32.52
C GLY A 913 5.25 -7.82 -31.07
N GLU A 914 4.75 -7.09 -30.07
CA GLU A 914 4.96 -7.43 -28.65
C GLU A 914 3.80 -8.29 -28.12
N ALA A 915 2.55 -8.01 -28.53
CA ALA A 915 1.40 -8.83 -28.19
C ALA A 915 1.57 -10.29 -28.67
N GLN A 916 2.02 -10.48 -29.91
CA GLN A 916 2.29 -11.82 -30.44
C GLN A 916 3.44 -12.53 -29.71
N ARG A 917 4.47 -11.81 -29.23
CA ARG A 917 5.54 -12.39 -28.40
C ARG A 917 5.05 -12.77 -27.00
N ALA A 918 4.18 -11.96 -26.39
CA ALA A 918 3.57 -12.30 -25.11
C ALA A 918 2.75 -13.60 -25.21
N LEU A 919 1.96 -13.74 -26.27
CA LEU A 919 1.15 -14.94 -26.52
C LEU A 919 2.04 -16.18 -26.74
N GLN A 920 3.08 -16.08 -27.58
CA GLN A 920 4.08 -17.13 -27.76
C GLN A 920 4.82 -17.49 -26.47
N ARG A 921 5.04 -16.54 -25.56
CA ARG A 921 5.65 -16.80 -24.25
C ARG A 921 4.67 -17.44 -23.26
N LEU A 922 3.40 -17.01 -23.24
CA LEU A 922 2.33 -17.65 -22.44
C LEU A 922 2.04 -19.09 -22.91
N GLU A 923 2.24 -19.36 -24.20
CA GLU A 923 2.20 -20.71 -24.77
C GLU A 923 3.28 -21.64 -24.18
N ASN A 924 4.42 -21.11 -23.70
CA ASN A 924 5.43 -21.90 -22.98
C ASN A 924 4.88 -22.42 -21.63
N VAL A 925 5.21 -23.67 -21.32
CA VAL A 925 4.85 -24.38 -20.08
C VAL A 925 5.74 -23.94 -18.92
N GLU A 926 7.01 -23.62 -19.17
CA GLU A 926 8.05 -23.38 -18.14
C GLU A 926 7.93 -22.06 -17.36
N LEU A 927 6.99 -21.18 -17.71
CA LEU A 927 6.79 -19.93 -16.96
C LEU A 927 6.35 -20.21 -15.52
N SER A 928 7.00 -19.54 -14.56
CA SER A 928 6.50 -19.48 -13.19
C SER A 928 5.12 -18.82 -13.13
N LEU A 929 4.33 -19.14 -12.09
CA LEU A 929 2.96 -18.63 -11.94
C LEU A 929 2.94 -17.10 -11.85
N ASP A 930 3.89 -16.50 -11.12
CA ASP A 930 4.01 -15.05 -10.99
C ASP A 930 4.41 -14.37 -12.32
N GLU A 931 5.35 -14.94 -13.10
CA GLU A 931 5.63 -14.46 -14.46
C GLU A 931 4.41 -14.57 -15.37
N ARG A 932 3.70 -15.71 -15.34
CA ARG A 932 2.50 -15.94 -16.16
C ARG A 932 1.43 -14.90 -15.84
N LEU A 933 1.15 -14.65 -14.57
CA LEU A 933 0.20 -13.63 -14.13
C LEU A 933 0.66 -12.22 -14.53
N ALA A 934 1.93 -11.87 -14.35
CA ALA A 934 2.46 -10.55 -14.68
C ALA A 934 2.55 -10.29 -16.20
N ILE A 935 2.69 -11.33 -17.02
CA ILE A 935 2.59 -11.24 -18.49
C ILE A 935 1.13 -11.15 -18.93
N LEU A 936 0.20 -11.89 -18.31
CA LEU A 936 -1.24 -11.79 -18.60
C LEU A 936 -1.77 -10.38 -18.31
N ASP A 937 -1.47 -9.87 -17.10
CA ASP A 937 -1.69 -8.49 -16.65
C ASP A 937 -1.19 -7.46 -17.70
N ALA A 938 0.10 -7.48 -18.00
CA ALA A 938 0.70 -6.56 -18.96
C ALA A 938 0.23 -6.73 -20.41
N THR A 939 -0.36 -7.88 -20.79
CA THR A 939 -0.90 -8.12 -22.15
C THR A 939 -2.37 -7.74 -22.26
N ALA A 940 -3.13 -7.79 -21.16
CA ALA A 940 -4.48 -7.24 -21.11
C ALA A 940 -4.44 -5.70 -21.14
N ASP A 941 -3.53 -5.08 -20.36
CA ASP A 941 -3.22 -3.65 -20.44
C ASP A 941 -2.78 -3.22 -21.86
N LEU A 942 -1.95 -4.04 -22.53
CA LEU A 942 -1.48 -3.80 -23.90
C LEU A 942 -2.63 -3.75 -24.93
N ALA A 943 -3.74 -4.43 -24.66
CA ALA A 943 -4.91 -4.45 -25.53
C ALA A 943 -5.80 -3.20 -25.36
N THR A 944 -5.74 -2.52 -24.22
CA THR A 944 -6.57 -1.34 -23.88
C THR A 944 -6.53 -0.20 -24.93
N PRO A 945 -5.38 0.18 -25.53
CA PRO A 945 -5.35 1.22 -26.56
C PRO A 945 -5.62 0.76 -28.01
N LEU A 946 -5.78 -0.54 -28.28
CA LEU A 946 -6.02 -1.06 -29.64
C LEU A 946 -7.40 -0.65 -30.21
N PRO A 947 -7.65 -0.80 -31.53
CA PRO A 947 -9.00 -0.94 -32.07
C PRO A 947 -9.79 -2.04 -31.34
N LEU A 948 -11.12 -1.90 -31.24
CA LEU A 948 -11.92 -2.79 -30.39
C LEU A 948 -11.88 -4.25 -30.86
N ASP A 949 -12.03 -4.51 -32.17
CA ASP A 949 -11.97 -5.86 -32.73
C ASP A 949 -10.61 -6.53 -32.45
N GLU A 950 -9.50 -5.78 -32.54
CA GLU A 950 -8.15 -6.26 -32.23
C GLU A 950 -7.97 -6.57 -30.73
N ALA A 951 -8.55 -5.76 -29.86
CA ALA A 951 -8.54 -5.99 -28.41
C ALA A 951 -9.35 -7.21 -28.01
N ILE A 952 -10.56 -7.37 -28.55
CA ILE A 952 -11.41 -8.56 -28.35
C ILE A 952 -10.69 -9.82 -28.86
N ALA A 953 -10.08 -9.76 -30.04
CA ALA A 953 -9.28 -10.87 -30.58
C ALA A 953 -8.06 -11.21 -29.70
N LEU A 954 -7.41 -10.20 -29.09
CA LEU A 954 -6.29 -10.39 -28.18
C LEU A 954 -6.75 -11.00 -26.84
N TRP A 955 -7.77 -10.45 -26.18
CA TRP A 955 -8.34 -11.01 -24.95
C TRP A 955 -8.87 -12.43 -25.15
N GLY A 956 -9.50 -12.71 -26.29
CA GLY A 956 -9.94 -14.07 -26.66
C GLY A 956 -8.79 -15.10 -26.74
N ARG A 957 -7.57 -14.66 -27.08
CA ARG A 957 -6.35 -15.49 -27.03
C ARG A 957 -5.73 -15.60 -25.64
N LEU A 958 -6.09 -14.74 -24.69
CA LEU A 958 -5.68 -14.82 -23.29
C LEU A 958 -6.59 -15.76 -22.46
N VAL A 959 -7.89 -15.86 -22.78
CA VAL A 959 -8.85 -16.72 -22.07
C VAL A 959 -8.38 -18.18 -21.90
N PRO A 960 -7.83 -18.88 -22.93
CA PRO A 960 -7.28 -20.23 -22.76
C PRO A 960 -6.09 -20.35 -21.79
N GLN A 961 -5.43 -19.24 -21.45
CA GLN A 961 -4.31 -19.21 -20.51
C GLN A 961 -4.78 -19.24 -19.05
N ALA A 962 -6.04 -18.92 -18.76
CA ALA A 962 -6.60 -18.97 -17.40
C ALA A 962 -6.58 -20.39 -16.81
N ALA A 963 -6.82 -21.42 -17.65
CA ALA A 963 -6.66 -22.83 -17.26
C ALA A 963 -5.23 -23.21 -16.84
N ARG A 964 -4.22 -22.41 -17.26
CA ARG A 964 -2.80 -22.63 -16.94
C ARG A 964 -2.34 -21.85 -15.70
N ALA A 965 -3.23 -21.11 -15.05
CA ALA A 965 -2.97 -20.36 -13.82
C ALA A 965 -3.40 -21.13 -12.57
N GLU A 966 -3.12 -22.44 -12.50
CA GLU A 966 -3.41 -23.26 -11.33
C GLU A 966 -2.51 -22.89 -10.15
N ASP A 967 -3.11 -22.67 -8.97
CA ASP A 967 -2.39 -22.32 -7.75
C ASP A 967 -2.16 -23.56 -6.86
N LEU A 968 -0.96 -23.66 -6.27
CA LEU A 968 -0.57 -24.71 -5.31
C LEU A 968 -0.56 -24.20 -3.85
N PHE A 969 -0.82 -22.92 -3.60
CA PHE A 969 -0.68 -22.30 -2.28
C PHE A 969 -1.83 -22.60 -1.29
N ALA A 970 -1.54 -22.37 0.00
CA ALA A 970 -2.28 -22.92 1.14
C ALA A 970 -3.72 -22.37 1.38
N THR A 971 -4.19 -21.43 0.57
CA THR A 971 -5.56 -20.88 0.63
C THR A 971 -6.60 -21.71 -0.12
N ASN A 972 -6.17 -22.65 -0.96
CA ASN A 972 -6.97 -23.43 -1.91
C ASN A 972 -8.25 -24.11 -1.36
N SER A 973 -8.42 -24.23 -0.05
CA SER A 973 -9.65 -24.74 0.58
C SER A 973 -10.97 -24.11 0.11
N HIS A 974 -10.96 -22.92 -0.52
CA HIS A 974 -12.18 -22.17 -0.87
C HIS A 974 -12.23 -21.73 -2.34
N PHE A 975 -11.14 -21.19 -2.90
CA PHE A 975 -11.09 -20.67 -4.27
C PHE A 975 -9.64 -20.63 -4.77
N SER A 976 -9.47 -20.67 -6.10
CA SER A 976 -8.16 -20.54 -6.76
C SER A 976 -7.84 -19.07 -6.99
N LEU A 977 -6.88 -18.56 -6.22
CA LEU A 977 -6.47 -17.15 -6.20
C LEU A 977 -5.96 -16.67 -7.57
N SER A 978 -4.99 -17.39 -8.13
CA SER A 978 -4.36 -17.04 -9.42
C SER A 978 -5.35 -17.04 -10.59
N TYR A 979 -6.27 -18.00 -10.63
CA TYR A 979 -7.34 -18.02 -11.65
C TYR A 979 -8.26 -16.79 -11.53
N LEU A 980 -8.73 -16.45 -10.32
CA LEU A 980 -9.59 -15.28 -10.12
C LEU A 980 -8.89 -13.98 -10.53
N ARG A 981 -7.58 -13.86 -10.29
CA ARG A 981 -6.79 -12.73 -10.79
C ARG A 981 -6.75 -12.66 -12.32
N VAL A 982 -6.67 -13.79 -13.04
CA VAL A 982 -6.77 -13.77 -14.52
C VAL A 982 -8.15 -13.35 -15.00
N VAL A 983 -9.23 -13.84 -14.35
CA VAL A 983 -10.60 -13.41 -14.67
C VAL A 983 -10.75 -11.90 -14.43
N GLU A 984 -10.21 -11.37 -13.33
CA GLU A 984 -10.29 -9.94 -13.00
C GLU A 984 -9.47 -9.06 -13.94
N VAL A 985 -8.24 -9.47 -14.30
CA VAL A 985 -7.42 -8.79 -15.32
C VAL A 985 -8.18 -8.64 -16.64
N LEU A 986 -8.86 -9.70 -17.10
CA LEU A 986 -9.63 -9.66 -18.35
C LEU A 986 -10.92 -8.84 -18.22
N ALA A 987 -11.63 -8.95 -17.09
CA ALA A 987 -12.82 -8.16 -16.79
C ALA A 987 -12.51 -6.65 -16.74
N ALA A 988 -11.46 -6.25 -16.01
CA ALA A 988 -11.01 -4.87 -15.89
C ALA A 988 -10.58 -4.28 -17.24
N ALA A 989 -9.90 -5.05 -18.10
CA ALA A 989 -9.49 -4.58 -19.42
C ALA A 989 -10.67 -4.29 -20.37
N HIS A 990 -11.77 -5.05 -20.28
CA HIS A 990 -13.00 -4.77 -21.05
C HIS A 990 -13.68 -3.45 -20.64
N VAL A 991 -13.51 -3.03 -19.38
CA VAL A 991 -14.20 -1.85 -18.81
C VAL A 991 -13.25 -0.69 -18.46
N HIS A 992 -12.00 -0.77 -18.91
CA HIS A 992 -10.97 0.21 -18.61
C HIS A 992 -11.37 1.62 -19.11
N PRO A 993 -11.12 2.70 -18.35
CA PRO A 993 -11.40 4.08 -18.76
C PRO A 993 -11.04 4.41 -20.23
N ASP A 994 -9.81 4.16 -20.64
CA ASP A 994 -9.33 4.43 -22.02
C ASP A 994 -9.94 3.52 -23.10
N ARG A 995 -10.62 2.44 -22.72
CA ARG A 995 -11.34 1.53 -23.64
C ARG A 995 -12.79 2.00 -23.86
N LEU A 996 -13.47 2.47 -22.82
CA LEU A 996 -14.83 3.02 -22.93
C LEU A 996 -14.85 4.33 -23.74
N LEU A 997 -13.86 5.18 -23.48
CA LEU A 997 -13.77 6.54 -24.00
C LEU A 997 -13.05 6.59 -25.36
N SER A 998 -13.68 7.19 -26.37
CA SER A 998 -13.09 7.49 -27.68
C SER A 998 -12.09 8.65 -27.56
N ALA A 999 -11.41 8.99 -28.67
CA ALA A 999 -10.60 10.20 -28.73
C ALA A 999 -11.41 11.47 -28.44
N GLU A 1000 -12.66 11.56 -28.93
CA GLU A 1000 -13.57 12.68 -28.64
C GLU A 1000 -14.02 12.68 -27.18
N GLY A 1001 -14.41 11.52 -26.64
CA GLY A 1001 -14.82 11.38 -25.24
C GLY A 1001 -13.68 11.74 -24.27
N ARG A 1002 -12.45 11.32 -24.56
CA ARG A 1002 -11.24 11.71 -23.82
C ARG A 1002 -10.97 13.22 -23.92
N ALA A 1003 -11.04 13.79 -25.13
CA ALA A 1003 -10.86 15.24 -25.31
C ALA A 1003 -11.91 16.06 -24.55
N GLN A 1004 -13.18 15.63 -24.55
CA GLN A 1004 -14.24 16.30 -23.78
C GLN A 1004 -14.06 16.12 -22.27
N ILE A 1005 -13.55 14.99 -21.79
CA ILE A 1005 -13.24 14.80 -20.36
C ILE A 1005 -12.05 15.67 -19.93
N ASP A 1006 -11.05 15.81 -20.80
CA ASP A 1006 -9.87 16.63 -20.56
C ASP A 1006 -10.16 18.14 -20.79
N GLU A 1007 -11.31 18.48 -21.37
CA GLU A 1007 -11.94 19.81 -21.37
C GLU A 1007 -12.76 20.03 -20.10
N ASP A 1008 -13.66 19.11 -19.76
CA ASP A 1008 -14.46 19.14 -18.53
C ASP A 1008 -13.58 19.30 -17.29
N GLU A 1009 -12.48 18.54 -17.22
CA GLU A 1009 -11.48 18.64 -16.15
C GLU A 1009 -10.83 20.03 -16.07
N HIS A 1010 -10.48 20.62 -17.21
CA HIS A 1010 -9.86 21.94 -17.27
C HIS A 1010 -10.84 23.06 -16.89
N LEU A 1011 -12.06 23.05 -17.46
CA LEU A 1011 -13.12 24.00 -17.17
C LEU A 1011 -13.64 23.91 -15.73
N VAL A 1012 -13.60 22.71 -15.13
CA VAL A 1012 -13.91 22.53 -13.71
C VAL A 1012 -12.83 23.16 -12.84
N ARG A 1013 -11.54 22.83 -13.05
CA ARG A 1013 -10.43 23.45 -12.31
C ARG A 1013 -10.50 24.98 -12.42
N LEU A 1014 -10.59 25.50 -13.63
CA LEU A 1014 -10.63 26.95 -13.91
C LEU A 1014 -11.76 27.66 -13.15
N ARG A 1015 -13.00 27.14 -13.20
CA ARG A 1015 -14.12 27.75 -12.48
C ARG A 1015 -14.01 27.61 -10.96
N ILE A 1016 -13.45 26.49 -10.46
CA ILE A 1016 -13.17 26.31 -9.03
C ILE A 1016 -12.21 27.40 -8.52
N HIS A 1017 -11.10 27.67 -9.21
CA HIS A 1017 -10.19 28.75 -8.82
C HIS A 1017 -10.82 30.14 -8.95
N GLN A 1018 -11.62 30.39 -10.00
CA GLN A 1018 -12.30 31.68 -10.19
C GLN A 1018 -13.35 31.98 -9.10
N GLU A 1019 -14.05 30.97 -8.58
CA GLU A 1019 -15.09 31.15 -7.55
C GLU A 1019 -14.56 31.10 -6.11
N ASP A 1020 -13.33 30.64 -5.89
CA ASP A 1020 -12.64 30.64 -4.58
C ASP A 1020 -12.03 32.01 -4.23
N HIS A 1021 -12.01 32.94 -5.17
CA HIS A 1021 -11.48 34.31 -5.03
C HIS A 1021 -12.58 35.40 -4.88
N LEU A 1022 -13.83 35.02 -4.59
CA LEU A 1022 -15.02 35.90 -4.57
C LEU A 1022 -15.73 35.92 -3.21
#